data_AF-A0ABD7F3G3-F1
#
_entry.id   AF-A0ABD7F3G3-F1
#
_cell.length_a   1.000
_cell.length_b   1.000
_cell.length_c   1.000
_cell.angle_alpha   90.00
_cell.angle_beta   90.00
_cell.angle_gamma   90.00
#
_symmetry.space_group_name_H-M   'P 1'
#
loop_
_entity.id
_entity.type
_entity.pdbx_description
1 polymer ?
#
loop_
_entity_poly.entity_id
_entity_poly.type
_entity_poly.pdbx_seq_one_letter_code
_entity_poly.pdbx_strand_id
1 'polypeptide(L)'
;MRKKISFRYIGIISLYSITTISFAITPQDQQREAIIAEIKQGKLETGIAKLESLRARYPNDQRILADDIIVLYQNNAFGLEQISLVKNLNLQTYPEYGQLVLIKALRDLKQLDLAQYYAQQFNQRHFSNDIQLLLGTIQAESKKNAQAQASLKSIDSKSLSAEQLAQLAYAYRLLNMPVEALQAANLAIAAPQPSRNIQEQYIYALILNSDFRSAEQYIQQHQLEQKIPNILYTVKTQEFSQKIKNAIQYYKVKNYQGEVTESYLILDQVLAQMQAYESELPNDPTLRRLFYYDYIYALNFRDRYHEAIQTLIKLDQPYEQMPPYVRQAAADSFLKVRQPAQAEYLYKSLLKEKNYPDYSVYSGLYYALIEQEKFDEANKLIQEMDHLLPTFRYSAAKGVDKTTHEDRAEYLALKGLNYAYRNEQAKAERYFQDLVAKAPNNIGYQNNLATVQRWREKPLTSSATLSQFNGIEPVSISTLVNQMQNSQALSRVADWREQNQLLTLTAPDDTGVQQSKKELEDRNHASIQHQSTFSRSRADQPEVLQNLTGSSEREHQTRINSPWFADDYRAYVDLVQRKAEFKGEDLTDERYGVGLEWANNRRWANLQLSQRSHSNDVGIQLDWSHWLNDHWQYVLGFDSQADIPLQALKQGDDGKAYKAQLLWQANESKKAGLAYQFTDIDDGNHRHEIVGYFSQQIYQAPHHITRMTLRNEYDKNSDVQVNYFNPRYSNSAEVILTHDWMTWRNYERHFSQHFEVGTGAFSQADYSTKALFNVLYRHDWQLSRTWSMNYGIGWSNHPYDEENEHKTYAQFGFEGRF
;
A
#
# COMPACT_ATOMS: atom_id res chain seq x y z
N MET A 1 12.68 -20.25 25.50
CA MET A 1 12.67 -21.46 26.36
C MET A 1 12.13 -22.64 25.55
N ARG A 2 13.00 -23.46 24.95
CA ARG A 2 12.60 -24.65 24.16
C ARG A 2 12.63 -25.89 25.06
N LYS A 3 11.46 -26.48 25.30
CA LYS A 3 11.32 -27.77 25.98
C LYS A 3 11.92 -28.89 25.12
N LYS A 4 12.68 -29.76 25.78
CA LYS A 4 13.32 -30.97 25.27
C LYS A 4 12.25 -31.91 24.66
N ILE A 5 12.37 -32.20 23.38
CA ILE A 5 11.76 -33.38 22.76
C ILE A 5 12.86 -34.44 22.74
N SER A 6 12.80 -35.40 23.66
CA SER A 6 13.70 -36.56 23.65
C SER A 6 13.25 -37.51 22.55
N PHE A 7 14.06 -37.66 21.50
CA PHE A 7 13.90 -38.72 20.53
C PHE A 7 14.28 -40.06 21.19
N ARG A 8 13.29 -40.90 21.49
CA ARG A 8 13.52 -42.30 21.86
C ARG A 8 13.81 -43.08 20.57
N TYR A 9 15.09 -43.30 20.27
CA TYR A 9 15.52 -44.33 19.33
C TYR A 9 15.80 -45.61 20.11
N ILE A 10 14.90 -46.60 20.02
CA ILE A 10 15.26 -47.99 20.28
C ILE A 10 15.72 -48.55 18.94
N GLY A 11 17.01 -48.40 18.63
CA GLY A 11 17.66 -49.15 17.58
C GLY A 11 18.03 -50.52 18.14
N ILE A 12 17.27 -51.56 17.80
CA ILE A 12 17.69 -52.94 18.01
C ILE A 12 18.84 -53.18 17.02
N ILE A 13 20.08 -53.06 17.50
CA ILE A 13 21.25 -53.51 16.76
C ILE A 13 21.33 -55.02 16.94
N SER A 14 21.24 -55.76 15.83
CA SER A 14 21.52 -57.18 15.82
C SER A 14 22.95 -57.43 16.27
N LEU A 15 23.10 -58.27 17.29
CA LEU A 15 24.37 -58.78 17.77
C LEU A 15 25.00 -59.65 16.67
N TYR A 16 25.86 -59.06 15.85
CA TYR A 16 26.91 -59.84 15.20
C TYR A 16 28.02 -60.07 16.22
N SER A 17 28.10 -61.30 16.70
CA SER A 17 29.16 -61.85 17.52
C SER A 17 30.48 -61.77 16.77
N ILE A 18 31.21 -60.66 16.91
CA ILE A 18 32.64 -60.61 16.58
C ILE A 18 33.38 -61.08 17.83
N THR A 19 33.67 -62.37 17.90
CA THR A 19 34.69 -62.91 18.80
C THR A 19 36.06 -62.45 18.33
N THR A 20 36.46 -61.24 18.72
CA THR A 20 37.87 -60.85 18.74
C THR A 20 38.44 -61.26 20.10
N ILE A 21 39.12 -62.40 20.12
CA ILE A 21 40.06 -62.72 21.20
C ILE A 21 41.23 -61.74 21.03
N SER A 22 41.28 -60.68 21.83
CA SER A 22 42.46 -59.83 21.99
C SER A 22 43.12 -60.13 23.32
N PHE A 23 44.42 -60.44 23.27
CA PHE A 23 45.25 -60.72 24.43
C PHE A 23 45.28 -59.52 25.40
N ALA A 24 45.04 -59.76 26.69
CA ALA A 24 45.27 -58.77 27.75
C ALA A 24 46.78 -58.50 27.87
N ILE A 25 47.20 -57.23 27.76
CA ILE A 25 48.63 -56.85 27.76
C ILE A 25 49.03 -56.22 29.12
N THR A 26 48.06 -55.76 29.94
CA THR A 26 48.34 -55.16 31.26
C THR A 26 47.26 -55.50 32.32
N PRO A 27 47.57 -55.42 33.64
CA PRO A 27 46.59 -55.63 34.71
C PRO A 27 45.38 -54.68 34.66
N GLN A 28 45.55 -53.46 34.15
CA GLN A 28 44.44 -52.51 33.98
C GLN A 28 43.50 -52.89 32.81
N ASP A 29 44.01 -53.56 31.76
CA ASP A 29 43.17 -54.10 30.67
C ASP A 29 42.20 -55.17 31.20
N GLN A 30 42.68 -56.08 32.08
CA GLN A 30 41.82 -57.09 32.73
C GLN A 30 40.73 -56.45 33.61
N GLN A 31 41.07 -55.40 34.36
CA GLN A 31 40.10 -54.66 35.17
C GLN A 31 39.06 -53.96 34.29
N ARG A 32 39.50 -53.30 33.21
CA ARG A 32 38.60 -52.68 32.23
C ARG A 32 37.64 -53.70 31.63
N GLU A 33 38.16 -54.82 31.11
CA GLU A 33 37.34 -55.86 30.48
C GLU A 33 36.33 -56.49 31.45
N ALA A 34 36.71 -56.71 32.71
CA ALA A 34 35.80 -57.16 33.75
C ALA A 34 34.67 -56.15 34.02
N ILE A 35 34.98 -54.86 34.08
CA ILE A 35 33.97 -53.80 34.26
C ILE A 35 33.04 -53.73 33.05
N ILE A 36 33.56 -53.82 31.83
CA ILE A 36 32.75 -53.85 30.61
C ILE A 36 31.86 -55.10 30.55
N ALA A 37 32.35 -56.26 31.00
CA ALA A 37 31.53 -57.46 31.12
C ALA A 37 30.41 -57.30 32.15
N GLU A 38 30.66 -56.67 33.30
CA GLU A 38 29.63 -56.35 34.30
C GLU A 38 28.57 -55.39 33.76
N ILE A 39 28.98 -54.36 33.00
CA ILE A 39 28.05 -53.42 32.34
C ILE A 39 27.16 -54.15 31.34
N LYS A 40 27.74 -55.06 30.53
CA LYS A 40 26.98 -55.91 29.59
C LYS A 40 26.00 -56.85 30.29
N GLN A 41 26.21 -57.18 31.56
CA GLN A 41 25.30 -57.98 32.40
C GLN A 41 24.22 -57.13 33.12
N GLY A 42 24.12 -55.84 32.83
CA GLY A 42 23.08 -54.94 33.35
C GLY A 42 23.46 -54.19 34.64
N LYS A 43 24.70 -54.31 35.14
CA LYS A 43 25.18 -53.58 36.34
C LYS A 43 25.67 -52.17 35.99
N LEU A 44 24.82 -51.37 35.35
CA LEU A 44 25.21 -50.13 34.68
C LEU A 44 25.78 -49.07 35.62
N GLU A 45 25.06 -48.67 36.68
CA GLU A 45 25.48 -47.59 37.58
C GLU A 45 26.80 -47.92 38.30
N THR A 46 26.88 -49.13 38.86
CA THR A 46 28.11 -49.64 39.50
C THR A 46 29.25 -49.79 38.51
N GLY A 47 28.96 -50.17 37.27
CA GLY A 47 29.95 -50.32 36.20
C GLY A 47 30.53 -48.98 35.77
N ILE A 48 29.68 -47.96 35.53
CA ILE A 48 30.11 -46.60 35.20
C ILE A 48 30.98 -46.03 36.33
N ALA A 49 30.56 -46.14 37.59
CA ALA A 49 31.34 -45.65 38.72
C ALA A 49 32.71 -46.33 38.86
N LYS A 50 32.77 -47.66 38.61
CA LYS A 50 34.04 -48.41 38.57
C LYS A 50 34.92 -47.96 37.41
N LEU A 51 34.35 -47.71 36.23
CA LEU A 51 35.08 -47.28 35.05
C LEU A 51 35.62 -45.85 35.21
N GLU A 52 34.85 -44.96 35.82
CA GLU A 52 35.28 -43.62 36.21
C GLU A 52 36.42 -43.67 37.24
N SER A 53 36.31 -44.51 38.26
CA SER A 53 37.37 -44.73 39.25
C SER A 53 38.65 -45.28 38.61
N LEU A 54 38.50 -46.18 37.62
CA LEU A 54 39.62 -46.75 36.87
C LEU A 54 40.28 -45.68 35.98
N ARG A 55 39.50 -44.84 35.31
CA ARG A 55 39.97 -43.69 34.52
C ARG A 55 40.70 -42.66 35.39
N ALA A 56 40.22 -42.38 36.60
CA ALA A 56 40.88 -41.48 37.54
C ALA A 56 42.26 -42.02 37.99
N ARG A 57 42.41 -43.35 38.10
CA ARG A 57 43.67 -44.01 38.45
C ARG A 57 44.64 -44.09 37.27
N TYR A 58 44.13 -44.18 36.04
CA TYR A 58 44.91 -44.29 34.80
C TYR A 58 44.47 -43.24 33.77
N PRO A 59 44.68 -41.93 34.02
CA PRO A 59 44.10 -40.85 33.21
C PRO A 59 44.62 -40.77 31.77
N ASN A 60 45.76 -41.40 31.49
CA ASN A 60 46.39 -41.41 30.16
C ASN A 60 46.03 -42.65 29.32
N ASP A 61 45.32 -43.63 29.90
CA ASP A 61 44.95 -44.86 29.20
C ASP A 61 43.78 -44.61 28.24
N GLN A 62 44.11 -44.63 26.95
CA GLN A 62 43.14 -44.29 25.90
C GLN A 62 42.08 -45.36 25.67
N ARG A 63 42.32 -46.62 26.05
CA ARG A 63 41.31 -47.69 25.93
C ARG A 63 40.27 -47.55 27.02
N ILE A 64 40.69 -47.21 28.25
CA ILE A 64 39.76 -46.88 29.33
C ILE A 64 38.93 -45.65 28.95
N LEU A 65 39.55 -44.60 28.41
CA LEU A 65 38.84 -43.40 27.95
C LEU A 65 37.82 -43.72 26.84
N ALA A 66 38.19 -44.52 25.85
CA ALA A 66 37.31 -44.89 24.76
C ALA A 66 36.10 -45.70 25.23
N ASP A 67 36.34 -46.72 26.06
CA ASP A 67 35.28 -47.55 26.65
C ASP A 67 34.33 -46.72 27.51
N ASP A 68 34.87 -45.74 28.24
CA ASP A 68 34.08 -44.81 29.06
C ASP A 68 33.17 -43.92 28.22
N ILE A 69 33.71 -43.29 27.17
CA ILE A 69 32.92 -42.49 26.23
C ILE A 69 31.83 -43.34 25.58
N ILE A 70 32.15 -44.58 25.18
CA ILE A 70 31.19 -45.50 24.56
C ILE A 70 30.05 -45.85 25.53
N VAL A 71 30.39 -46.26 26.75
CA VAL A 71 29.40 -46.63 27.77
C VAL A 71 28.52 -45.43 28.10
N LEU A 72 29.12 -44.26 28.33
CA LEU A 72 28.38 -43.03 28.63
C LEU A 72 27.44 -42.66 27.47
N TYR A 73 27.91 -42.73 26.23
CA TYR A 73 27.11 -42.38 25.06
C TYR A 73 25.95 -43.38 24.85
N GLN A 74 26.23 -44.69 24.87
CA GLN A 74 25.21 -45.74 24.67
C GLN A 74 24.10 -45.70 25.72
N ASN A 75 24.39 -45.16 26.91
CA ASN A 75 23.44 -45.05 28.02
C ASN A 75 22.89 -43.62 28.21
N ASN A 76 23.06 -42.73 27.23
CA ASN A 76 22.60 -41.33 27.27
C ASN A 76 23.14 -40.52 28.47
N ALA A 77 24.30 -40.88 29.01
CA ALA A 77 24.97 -40.23 30.12
C ALA A 77 26.14 -39.32 29.69
N PHE A 78 26.48 -39.28 28.40
CA PHE A 78 27.49 -38.37 27.86
C PHE A 78 26.93 -36.95 27.67
N GLY A 79 27.13 -36.07 28.66
CA GLY A 79 26.66 -34.68 28.67
C GLY A 79 27.75 -33.63 28.44
N LEU A 80 27.41 -32.34 28.57
CA LEU A 80 28.37 -31.23 28.40
C LEU A 80 29.53 -31.30 29.40
N GLU A 81 29.30 -31.81 30.61
CA GLU A 81 30.33 -31.97 31.66
C GLU A 81 31.41 -32.99 31.25
N GLN A 82 31.01 -34.03 30.51
CA GLN A 82 31.88 -35.10 30.02
C GLN A 82 32.71 -34.69 28.79
N ILE A 83 32.52 -33.49 28.23
CA ILE A 83 33.43 -32.93 27.20
C ILE A 83 34.85 -32.77 27.78
N SER A 84 34.98 -32.53 29.09
CA SER A 84 36.28 -32.44 29.76
C SER A 84 37.14 -33.70 29.61
N LEU A 85 36.52 -34.87 29.41
CA LEU A 85 37.21 -36.15 29.19
C LEU A 85 38.04 -36.15 27.91
N VAL A 86 37.60 -35.38 26.93
CA VAL A 86 38.26 -35.23 25.64
C VAL A 86 39.59 -34.49 25.76
N LYS A 87 39.83 -33.74 26.85
CA LYS A 87 41.13 -33.08 27.11
C LYS A 87 42.29 -34.07 27.30
N ASN A 88 41.99 -35.27 27.80
CA ASN A 88 42.99 -36.33 28.02
C ASN A 88 43.14 -37.26 26.81
N LEU A 89 42.47 -36.93 25.69
CA LEU A 89 42.53 -37.72 24.48
C LEU A 89 43.86 -37.49 23.75
N ASN A 90 44.57 -38.58 23.48
CA ASN A 90 45.75 -38.58 22.62
C ASN A 90 45.39 -39.13 21.24
N LEU A 91 45.43 -38.27 20.22
CA LEU A 91 45.04 -38.57 18.84
C LEU A 91 45.79 -39.78 18.23
N GLN A 92 47.05 -40.00 18.63
CA GLN A 92 47.90 -41.05 18.06
C GLN A 92 47.59 -42.43 18.66
N THR A 93 47.14 -42.48 19.91
CA THR A 93 46.95 -43.74 20.65
C THR A 93 45.48 -44.04 20.95
N TYR A 94 44.55 -43.12 20.66
CA TYR A 94 43.12 -43.36 20.82
C TYR A 94 42.64 -44.49 19.88
N PRO A 95 41.93 -45.50 20.40
CA PRO A 95 41.60 -46.71 19.66
C PRO A 95 40.50 -46.48 18.62
N GLU A 96 40.61 -47.14 17.47
CA GLU A 96 39.70 -46.97 16.32
C GLU A 96 38.23 -47.23 16.67
N TYR A 97 37.96 -48.25 17.49
CA TYR A 97 36.59 -48.61 17.89
C TYR A 97 35.86 -47.51 18.67
N GLY A 98 36.59 -46.56 19.28
CA GLY A 98 36.02 -45.43 20.04
C GLY A 98 35.89 -44.13 19.25
N GLN A 99 36.51 -44.02 18.07
CA GLN A 99 36.58 -42.77 17.31
C GLN A 99 35.21 -42.30 16.82
N LEU A 100 34.45 -43.20 16.18
CA LEU A 100 33.15 -42.87 15.62
C LEU A 100 32.14 -42.45 16.72
N VAL A 101 32.18 -43.14 17.87
CA VAL A 101 31.27 -42.85 18.99
C VAL A 101 31.58 -41.50 19.61
N LEU A 102 32.86 -41.14 19.77
CA LEU A 102 33.24 -39.80 20.24
C LEU A 102 32.72 -38.70 19.30
N ILE A 103 32.90 -38.85 17.99
CA ILE A 103 32.43 -37.86 17.02
C ILE A 103 30.90 -37.71 17.10
N LYS A 104 30.16 -38.82 17.18
CA LYS A 104 28.69 -38.83 17.34
C LYS A 104 28.28 -38.13 18.64
N ALA A 105 28.92 -38.46 19.75
CA ALA A 105 28.65 -37.84 21.05
C ALA A 105 28.85 -36.31 21.02
N LEU A 106 29.92 -35.84 20.39
CA LEU A 106 30.19 -34.40 20.24
C LEU A 106 29.19 -33.70 19.32
N ARG A 107 28.81 -34.35 18.19
CA ARG A 107 27.79 -33.85 17.27
C ARG A 107 26.42 -33.72 17.97
N ASP A 108 26.03 -34.73 18.74
CA ASP A 108 24.74 -34.77 19.44
C ASP A 108 24.67 -33.71 20.55
N LEU A 109 25.80 -33.39 21.20
CA LEU A 109 25.95 -32.25 22.11
C LEU A 109 26.08 -30.88 21.41
N LYS A 110 25.91 -30.84 20.08
CA LYS A 110 26.03 -29.63 19.24
C LYS A 110 27.40 -28.94 19.31
N GLN A 111 28.44 -29.65 19.71
CA GLN A 111 29.83 -29.19 19.65
C GLN A 111 30.39 -29.46 18.25
N LEU A 112 29.78 -28.83 17.23
CA LEU A 112 30.02 -29.16 15.81
C LEU A 112 31.47 -28.92 15.37
N ASP A 113 32.11 -27.86 15.86
CA ASP A 113 33.52 -27.59 15.52
C ASP A 113 34.46 -28.64 16.14
N LEU A 114 34.19 -29.09 17.37
CA LEU A 114 34.97 -30.14 18.03
C LEU A 114 34.76 -31.50 17.37
N ALA A 115 33.50 -31.83 17.04
CA ALA A 115 33.15 -33.03 16.30
C ALA A 115 33.81 -33.04 14.91
N GLN A 116 33.80 -31.91 14.20
CA GLN A 116 34.48 -31.75 12.91
C GLN A 116 35.99 -31.94 13.05
N TYR A 117 36.62 -31.33 14.06
CA TYR A 117 38.05 -31.46 14.31
C TYR A 117 38.46 -32.93 14.49
N TYR A 118 37.82 -33.65 15.41
CA TYR A 118 38.15 -35.06 15.66
C TYR A 118 37.84 -35.96 14.46
N ALA A 119 36.75 -35.70 13.74
CA ALA A 119 36.44 -36.43 12.52
C ALA A 119 37.53 -36.25 11.44
N GLN A 120 38.04 -35.02 11.25
CA GLN A 120 39.14 -34.77 10.32
C GLN A 120 40.44 -35.46 10.76
N GLN A 121 40.81 -35.34 12.03
CA GLN A 121 42.06 -35.93 12.54
C GLN A 121 42.05 -37.46 12.45
N PHE A 122 40.95 -38.11 12.86
CA PHE A 122 40.85 -39.56 12.79
C PHE A 122 40.82 -40.06 11.34
N ASN A 123 40.10 -39.36 10.44
CA ASN A 123 40.03 -39.77 9.04
C ASN A 123 41.36 -39.57 8.27
N GLN A 124 42.19 -38.62 8.70
CA GLN A 124 43.56 -38.45 8.18
C GLN A 124 44.49 -39.60 8.61
N ARG A 125 44.30 -40.14 9.81
CA ARG A 125 45.10 -41.26 10.34
C ARG A 125 44.71 -42.59 9.70
N HIS A 126 43.42 -42.87 9.64
CA HIS A 126 42.89 -44.07 8.99
C HIS A 126 41.55 -43.72 8.35
N PHE A 127 41.50 -43.75 7.01
CA PHE A 127 40.29 -43.40 6.28
C PHE A 127 39.17 -44.40 6.58
N SER A 128 38.00 -43.89 6.94
CA SER A 128 36.78 -44.65 7.18
C SER A 128 35.60 -43.98 6.49
N ASN A 129 34.85 -44.73 5.70
CA ASN A 129 33.62 -44.24 5.07
C ASN A 129 32.62 -43.73 6.12
N ASP A 130 32.56 -44.33 7.31
CA ASP A 130 31.70 -43.89 8.42
C ASP A 130 32.10 -42.50 8.95
N ILE A 131 33.41 -42.31 9.18
CA ILE A 131 33.93 -41.04 9.70
C ILE A 131 33.81 -39.96 8.62
N GLN A 132 34.07 -40.29 7.36
CA GLN A 132 33.96 -39.36 6.24
C GLN A 132 32.51 -38.91 5.99
N LEU A 133 31.55 -39.84 6.06
CA LEU A 133 30.12 -39.53 5.97
C LEU A 133 29.67 -38.61 7.11
N LEU A 134 30.10 -38.93 8.34
CA LEU A 134 29.78 -38.14 9.51
C LEU A 134 30.43 -36.76 9.46
N LEU A 135 31.67 -36.66 8.97
CA LEU A 135 32.37 -35.39 8.72
C LEU A 135 31.59 -34.52 7.73
N GLY A 136 31.21 -35.07 6.57
CA GLY A 136 30.41 -34.36 5.58
C GLY A 136 29.05 -33.91 6.14
N THR A 137 28.41 -34.76 6.95
CA THR A 137 27.17 -34.42 7.66
C THR A 137 27.36 -33.25 8.63
N ILE A 138 28.39 -33.29 9.47
CA ILE A 138 28.70 -32.23 10.46
C ILE A 138 29.02 -30.91 9.75
N GLN A 139 29.77 -30.96 8.65
CA GLN A 139 30.07 -29.79 7.83
C GLN A 139 28.79 -29.19 7.21
N ALA A 140 27.86 -30.04 6.75
CA ALA A 140 26.56 -29.59 6.25
C ALA A 140 25.72 -28.95 7.36
N GLU A 141 25.65 -29.57 8.55
CA GLU A 141 24.99 -29.01 9.74
C GLU A 141 25.60 -27.67 10.19
N SER A 142 26.91 -27.51 9.98
CA SER A 142 27.67 -26.28 10.26
C SER A 142 27.59 -25.23 9.14
N LYS A 143 26.77 -25.45 8.10
CA LYS A 143 26.64 -24.59 6.90
C LYS A 143 27.96 -24.36 6.14
N LYS A 144 28.93 -25.27 6.27
CA LYS A 144 30.21 -25.26 5.55
C LYS A 144 30.05 -26.00 4.22
N ASN A 145 29.13 -25.52 3.36
CA ASN A 145 28.59 -26.26 2.22
C ASN A 145 29.65 -26.79 1.25
N ALA A 146 30.64 -25.97 0.88
CA ALA A 146 31.71 -26.38 -0.04
C ALA A 146 32.58 -27.51 0.54
N GLN A 147 32.88 -27.46 1.84
CA GLN A 147 33.63 -28.50 2.53
C GLN A 147 32.80 -29.80 2.63
N ALA A 148 31.52 -29.67 2.98
CA ALA A 148 30.60 -30.80 3.06
C ALA A 148 30.49 -31.52 1.71
N GLN A 149 30.28 -30.78 0.62
CA GLN A 149 30.19 -31.37 -0.72
C GLN A 149 31.49 -32.07 -1.12
N ALA A 150 32.65 -31.48 -0.84
CA ALA A 150 33.94 -32.12 -1.08
C ALA A 150 34.10 -33.43 -0.29
N SER A 151 33.71 -33.44 0.99
CA SER A 151 33.81 -34.63 1.84
C SER A 151 32.83 -35.74 1.42
N LEU A 152 31.61 -35.39 1.01
CA LEU A 152 30.61 -36.38 0.59
C LEU A 152 30.91 -36.97 -0.80
N LYS A 153 31.51 -36.19 -1.70
CA LYS A 153 31.87 -36.64 -3.06
C LYS A 153 32.90 -37.78 -3.07
N SER A 154 33.73 -37.89 -2.02
CA SER A 154 34.74 -38.94 -1.91
C SER A 154 34.17 -40.30 -1.45
N ILE A 155 32.87 -40.39 -1.17
CA ILE A 155 32.23 -41.61 -0.66
C ILE A 155 31.65 -42.41 -1.82
N ASP A 156 32.02 -43.69 -1.94
CA ASP A 156 31.37 -44.61 -2.87
C ASP A 156 30.02 -45.06 -2.29
N SER A 157 28.92 -44.55 -2.85
CA SER A 157 27.56 -44.85 -2.41
C SER A 157 27.20 -46.33 -2.53
N LYS A 158 27.86 -47.12 -3.38
CA LYS A 158 27.61 -48.57 -3.51
C LYS A 158 28.14 -49.38 -2.32
N SER A 159 29.09 -48.82 -1.57
CA SER A 159 29.71 -49.46 -0.41
C SER A 159 28.95 -49.20 0.91
N LEU A 160 27.90 -48.38 0.88
CA LEU A 160 27.16 -47.95 2.05
C LEU A 160 25.99 -48.87 2.37
N SER A 161 25.77 -49.11 3.66
CA SER A 161 24.55 -49.70 4.20
C SER A 161 23.33 -48.77 4.03
N ALA A 162 22.13 -49.33 4.16
CA ALA A 162 20.89 -48.55 4.05
C ALA A 162 20.81 -47.37 5.04
N GLU A 163 21.32 -47.52 6.27
CA GLU A 163 21.35 -46.42 7.25
C GLU A 163 22.36 -45.34 6.89
N GLN A 164 23.53 -45.73 6.37
CA GLN A 164 24.52 -44.76 5.86
C GLN A 164 23.99 -44.02 4.64
N LEU A 165 23.26 -44.69 3.75
CA LEU A 165 22.58 -44.07 2.61
C LEU A 165 21.50 -43.08 3.07
N ALA A 166 20.72 -43.41 4.11
CA ALA A 166 19.76 -42.46 4.69
C ALA A 166 20.46 -41.24 5.32
N GLN A 167 21.60 -41.43 6.00
CA GLN A 167 22.40 -40.32 6.51
C GLN A 167 23.01 -39.47 5.38
N LEU A 168 23.42 -40.10 4.27
CA LEU A 168 23.90 -39.41 3.08
C LEU A 168 22.77 -38.56 2.45
N ALA A 169 21.56 -39.11 2.35
CA ALA A 169 20.38 -38.37 1.90
C ALA A 169 20.06 -37.17 2.80
N TYR A 170 20.16 -37.34 4.12
CA TYR A 170 20.03 -36.26 5.09
C TYR A 170 21.05 -35.14 4.84
N ALA A 171 22.33 -35.49 4.64
CA ALA A 171 23.39 -34.51 4.39
C ALA A 171 23.18 -33.77 3.05
N TYR A 172 22.82 -34.47 1.97
CA TYR A 172 22.51 -33.82 0.68
C TYR A 172 21.30 -32.90 0.77
N ARG A 173 20.29 -33.24 1.57
CA ARG A 173 19.14 -32.37 1.81
C ARG A 173 19.53 -31.07 2.53
N LEU A 174 20.44 -31.13 3.51
CA LEU A 174 20.99 -29.92 4.15
C LEU A 174 21.78 -29.04 3.17
N LEU A 175 22.37 -29.64 2.14
CA LEU A 175 23.10 -28.94 1.07
C LEU A 175 22.20 -28.45 -0.06
N ASN A 176 20.88 -28.68 0.01
CA ASN A 176 19.93 -28.36 -1.05
C ASN A 176 20.29 -29.03 -2.39
N MET A 177 20.70 -30.30 -2.33
CA MET A 177 21.04 -31.15 -3.48
C MET A 177 19.90 -32.18 -3.72
N PRO A 178 18.79 -31.78 -4.38
CA PRO A 178 17.57 -32.58 -4.46
C PRO A 178 17.77 -33.93 -5.15
N VAL A 179 18.51 -33.95 -6.25
CA VAL A 179 18.72 -35.16 -7.06
C VAL A 179 19.53 -36.19 -6.28
N GLU A 180 20.65 -35.76 -5.68
CA GLU A 180 21.55 -36.62 -4.92
C GLU A 180 20.89 -37.14 -3.63
N ALA A 181 20.11 -36.29 -2.96
CA ALA A 181 19.34 -36.69 -1.78
C ALA A 181 18.32 -37.81 -2.13
N LEU A 182 17.59 -37.66 -3.24
CA LEU A 182 16.61 -38.65 -3.66
C LEU A 182 17.26 -39.94 -4.16
N GLN A 183 18.38 -39.86 -4.87
CA GLN A 183 19.15 -41.04 -5.27
C GLN A 183 19.63 -41.85 -4.06
N ALA A 184 20.24 -41.19 -3.07
CA ALA A 184 20.68 -41.85 -1.84
C ALA A 184 19.51 -42.46 -1.06
N ALA A 185 18.38 -41.74 -0.96
CA ALA A 185 17.20 -42.23 -0.27
C ALA A 185 16.52 -43.41 -0.99
N ASN A 186 16.46 -43.41 -2.33
CA ASN A 186 15.95 -44.52 -3.13
C ASN A 186 16.80 -45.79 -2.95
N LEU A 187 18.11 -45.65 -2.84
CA LEU A 187 18.99 -46.79 -2.52
C LEU A 187 18.75 -47.30 -1.10
N ALA A 188 18.55 -46.39 -0.13
CA ALA A 188 18.29 -46.75 1.26
C ALA A 188 16.93 -47.49 1.44
N ILE A 189 15.87 -47.00 0.78
CA ILE A 189 14.50 -47.51 0.95
C ILE A 189 14.31 -48.91 0.35
N ALA A 190 15.21 -49.36 -0.53
CA ALA A 190 15.19 -50.69 -1.13
C ALA A 190 15.55 -51.83 -0.15
N ALA A 191 15.93 -51.51 1.09
CA ALA A 191 16.16 -52.51 2.13
C ALA A 191 14.86 -53.32 2.44
N PRO A 192 14.94 -54.64 2.70
CA PRO A 192 13.74 -55.47 2.91
C PRO A 192 12.83 -55.03 4.06
N GLN A 193 13.42 -54.43 5.10
CA GLN A 193 12.70 -53.85 6.24
C GLN A 193 13.33 -52.48 6.57
N PRO A 194 12.93 -51.41 5.87
CA PRO A 194 13.53 -50.11 6.08
C PRO A 194 13.15 -49.59 7.48
N SER A 195 14.14 -49.07 8.20
CA SER A 195 13.93 -48.48 9.51
C SER A 195 13.08 -47.21 9.41
N ARG A 196 12.54 -46.77 10.54
CA ARG A 196 11.82 -45.49 10.63
C ARG A 196 12.65 -44.32 10.07
N ASN A 197 13.96 -44.29 10.34
CA ASN A 197 14.84 -43.23 9.87
C ASN A 197 14.98 -43.25 8.34
N ILE A 198 15.16 -44.44 7.74
CA ILE A 198 15.24 -44.61 6.29
C ILE A 198 13.94 -44.12 5.63
N GLN A 199 12.78 -44.52 6.16
CA GLN A 199 11.47 -44.09 5.66
C GLN A 199 11.28 -42.57 5.76
N GLU A 200 11.70 -41.98 6.88
CA GLU A 200 11.60 -40.55 7.12
C GLU A 200 12.50 -39.74 6.16
N GLN A 201 13.76 -40.16 5.94
CA GLN A 201 14.65 -39.47 4.99
C GLN A 201 14.17 -39.62 3.54
N TYR A 202 13.55 -40.75 3.19
CA TYR A 202 12.93 -40.94 1.87
C TYR A 202 11.79 -39.95 1.63
N ILE A 203 10.88 -39.80 2.59
CA ILE A 203 9.79 -38.81 2.50
C ILE A 203 10.35 -37.39 2.39
N TYR A 204 11.34 -37.01 3.21
CA TYR A 204 11.93 -35.67 3.13
C TYR A 204 12.69 -35.42 1.82
N ALA A 205 13.28 -36.46 1.20
CA ALA A 205 13.91 -36.35 -0.10
C ALA A 205 12.87 -36.13 -1.22
N LEU A 206 11.72 -36.82 -1.15
CA LEU A 206 10.59 -36.59 -2.06
C LEU A 206 10.04 -35.16 -1.92
N ILE A 207 9.84 -34.66 -0.69
CA ILE A 207 9.43 -33.28 -0.42
C ILE A 207 10.42 -32.27 -1.04
N LEU A 208 11.73 -32.48 -0.86
CA LEU A 208 12.75 -31.59 -1.45
C LEU A 208 12.69 -31.55 -2.99
N ASN A 209 12.23 -32.63 -3.62
CA ASN A 209 12.02 -32.72 -5.07
C ASN A 209 10.60 -32.31 -5.51
N SER A 210 9.79 -31.76 -4.60
CA SER A 210 8.38 -31.42 -4.84
C SER A 210 7.49 -32.61 -5.27
N ASP A 211 7.90 -33.85 -4.98
CA ASP A 211 7.12 -35.06 -5.27
C ASP A 211 6.21 -35.42 -4.09
N PHE A 212 5.27 -34.51 -3.81
CA PHE A 212 4.35 -34.64 -2.68
C PHE A 212 3.39 -35.82 -2.85
N ARG A 213 3.00 -36.13 -4.09
CA ARG A 213 2.09 -37.24 -4.39
C ARG A 213 2.70 -38.59 -4.02
N SER A 214 3.94 -38.85 -4.43
CA SER A 214 4.60 -40.10 -4.05
C SER A 214 4.90 -40.17 -2.56
N ALA A 215 5.20 -39.03 -1.91
CA ALA A 215 5.36 -38.98 -0.46
C ALA A 215 4.07 -39.38 0.28
N GLU A 216 2.92 -38.83 -0.11
CA GLU A 216 1.62 -39.15 0.49
C GLU A 216 1.22 -40.61 0.25
N GLN A 217 1.38 -41.11 -0.98
CA GLN A 217 1.09 -42.50 -1.31
C GLN A 217 1.94 -43.46 -0.47
N TYR A 218 3.23 -43.17 -0.30
CA TYR A 218 4.13 -43.97 0.52
C TYR A 218 3.73 -43.96 2.01
N ILE A 219 3.34 -42.80 2.54
CA ILE A 219 2.85 -42.65 3.91
C ILE A 219 1.59 -43.49 4.14
N GLN A 220 0.61 -43.40 3.24
CA GLN A 220 -0.66 -44.13 3.34
C GLN A 220 -0.46 -45.64 3.22
N GLN A 221 0.30 -46.09 2.21
CA GLN A 221 0.54 -47.50 1.94
C GLN A 221 1.22 -48.22 3.11
N HIS A 222 2.08 -47.52 3.86
CA HIS A 222 2.83 -48.09 4.98
C HIS A 222 2.33 -47.63 6.36
N GLN A 223 1.20 -46.93 6.42
CA GLN A 223 0.55 -46.44 7.64
C GLN A 223 1.52 -45.66 8.54
N LEU A 224 2.36 -44.82 7.93
CA LEU A 224 3.47 -44.16 8.62
C LEU A 224 3.02 -43.06 9.59
N GLU A 225 1.79 -42.57 9.48
CA GLU A 225 1.21 -41.60 10.43
C GLU A 225 1.19 -42.10 11.87
N GLN A 226 1.07 -43.42 12.07
CA GLN A 226 1.12 -44.05 13.40
C GLN A 226 2.55 -44.15 13.95
N LYS A 227 3.56 -44.14 13.08
CA LYS A 227 4.98 -44.37 13.41
C LYS A 227 5.79 -43.08 13.44
N ILE A 228 5.41 -42.10 12.64
CA ILE A 228 6.06 -40.80 12.45
C ILE A 228 4.99 -39.71 12.63
N PRO A 229 4.87 -39.14 13.85
CA PRO A 229 3.86 -38.12 14.12
C PRO A 229 3.97 -36.93 13.16
N ASN A 230 2.83 -36.44 12.68
CA ASN A 230 2.72 -35.25 11.82
C ASN A 230 3.46 -35.33 10.48
N ILE A 231 3.85 -36.53 10.01
CA ILE A 231 4.58 -36.66 8.74
C ILE A 231 3.74 -36.24 7.54
N LEU A 232 2.47 -36.67 7.49
CA LEU A 232 1.52 -36.26 6.45
C LEU A 232 1.32 -34.74 6.47
N TYR A 233 1.19 -34.16 7.66
CA TYR A 233 1.07 -32.72 7.84
C TYR A 233 2.29 -31.95 7.29
N THR A 234 3.50 -32.49 7.50
CA THR A 234 4.74 -31.90 6.97
C THR A 234 4.75 -31.94 5.44
N VAL A 235 4.27 -33.02 4.83
CA VAL A 235 4.11 -33.10 3.37
C VAL A 235 3.10 -32.07 2.88
N LYS A 236 1.91 -32.01 3.50
CA LYS A 236 0.83 -31.10 3.10
C LYS A 236 1.20 -29.63 3.22
N THR A 237 1.83 -29.23 4.31
CA THR A 237 2.28 -27.84 4.47
C THR A 237 3.29 -27.43 3.40
N GLN A 238 4.30 -28.27 3.12
CA GLN A 238 5.27 -28.00 2.05
C GLN A 238 4.63 -28.03 0.65
N GLU A 239 3.66 -28.91 0.43
CA GLU A 239 2.86 -28.95 -0.80
C GLU A 239 2.13 -27.61 -1.01
N PHE A 240 1.46 -27.09 0.02
CA PHE A 240 0.81 -25.79 -0.04
C PHE A 240 1.79 -24.66 -0.31
N SER A 241 2.92 -24.58 0.41
CA SER A 241 3.93 -23.56 0.16
C SER A 241 4.42 -23.56 -1.30
N GLN A 242 4.63 -24.75 -1.88
CA GLN A 242 5.05 -24.87 -3.27
C GLN A 242 3.94 -24.51 -4.26
N LYS A 243 2.70 -24.94 -3.99
CA LYS A 243 1.53 -24.58 -4.79
C LYS A 243 1.28 -23.07 -4.80
N ILE A 244 1.42 -22.39 -3.66
CA ILE A 244 1.33 -20.92 -3.56
C ILE A 244 2.40 -20.27 -4.43
N LYS A 245 3.67 -20.70 -4.32
CA LYS A 245 4.76 -20.17 -5.17
C LYS A 245 4.47 -20.35 -6.66
N ASN A 246 4.00 -21.53 -7.07
CA ASN A 246 3.66 -21.80 -8.46
C ASN A 246 2.49 -20.93 -8.93
N ALA A 247 1.47 -20.74 -8.09
CA ALA A 247 0.31 -19.89 -8.40
C ALA A 247 0.71 -18.41 -8.55
N ILE A 248 1.60 -17.91 -7.69
CA ILE A 248 2.14 -16.55 -7.79
C ILE A 248 2.94 -16.36 -9.08
N GLN A 249 3.76 -17.34 -9.48
CA GLN A 249 4.50 -17.28 -10.75
C GLN A 249 3.55 -17.32 -11.95
N TYR A 250 2.52 -18.17 -11.90
CA TYR A 250 1.49 -18.21 -12.93
C TYR A 250 0.77 -16.86 -13.06
N TYR A 251 0.38 -16.25 -11.93
CA TYR A 251 -0.21 -14.92 -11.88
C TYR A 251 0.69 -13.88 -12.57
N LYS A 252 1.98 -13.85 -12.23
CA LYS A 252 2.94 -12.88 -12.81
C LYS A 252 3.02 -13.01 -14.33
N VAL A 253 3.07 -14.23 -14.86
CA VAL A 253 3.11 -14.49 -16.31
C VAL A 253 1.81 -14.05 -16.99
N LYS A 254 0.65 -14.38 -16.40
CA LYS A 254 -0.66 -14.03 -16.98
C LYS A 254 -0.96 -12.53 -16.93
N ASN A 255 -0.59 -11.86 -15.84
CA ASN A 255 -0.73 -10.42 -15.73
C ASN A 255 0.13 -9.69 -16.79
N TYR A 256 1.36 -10.17 -17.04
CA TYR A 256 2.20 -9.64 -18.11
C TYR A 256 1.56 -9.81 -19.51
N GLN A 257 0.75 -10.85 -19.71
CA GLN A 257 0.04 -11.12 -20.96
C GLN A 257 -1.29 -10.34 -21.09
N GLY A 258 -1.70 -9.58 -20.07
CA GLY A 258 -2.97 -8.85 -20.04
C GLY A 258 -4.20 -9.72 -19.69
N GLU A 259 -4.00 -10.97 -19.29
CA GLU A 259 -5.05 -11.94 -18.98
C GLU A 259 -5.41 -11.94 -17.48
N VAL A 260 -5.84 -10.78 -16.97
CA VAL A 260 -5.94 -10.57 -15.50
C VAL A 260 -7.04 -11.40 -14.84
N THR A 261 -8.17 -11.63 -15.50
CA THR A 261 -9.32 -12.36 -14.91
C THR A 261 -9.00 -13.83 -14.59
N GLU A 262 -8.11 -14.47 -15.35
CA GLU A 262 -7.71 -15.87 -15.14
C GLU A 262 -6.41 -16.03 -14.33
N SER A 263 -5.68 -14.93 -14.09
CA SER A 263 -4.34 -14.93 -13.49
C SER A 263 -4.27 -15.57 -12.10
N TYR A 264 -5.42 -15.65 -11.44
CA TYR A 264 -5.59 -15.87 -10.03
C TYR A 264 -6.26 -17.23 -9.73
N LEU A 265 -6.77 -17.91 -10.77
CA LEU A 265 -7.49 -19.18 -10.70
C LEU A 265 -6.75 -20.26 -9.89
N ILE A 266 -5.45 -20.43 -10.15
CA ILE A 266 -4.65 -21.44 -9.45
C ILE A 266 -4.55 -21.11 -7.96
N LEU A 267 -4.38 -19.84 -7.60
CA LEU A 267 -4.27 -19.43 -6.20
C LEU A 267 -5.59 -19.64 -5.44
N ASP A 268 -6.74 -19.39 -6.08
CA ASP A 268 -8.05 -19.68 -5.47
C ASP A 268 -8.23 -21.16 -5.14
N GLN A 269 -7.82 -22.04 -6.06
CA GLN A 269 -7.87 -23.49 -5.84
C GLN A 269 -7.01 -23.89 -4.64
N VAL A 270 -5.83 -23.30 -4.50
CA VAL A 270 -4.93 -23.56 -3.38
C VAL A 270 -5.53 -23.05 -2.07
N LEU A 271 -6.09 -21.83 -2.05
CA LEU A 271 -6.75 -21.26 -0.88
C LEU A 271 -7.96 -22.11 -0.44
N ALA A 272 -8.77 -22.60 -1.38
CA ALA A 272 -9.90 -23.48 -1.09
C ALA A 272 -9.44 -24.82 -0.48
N GLN A 273 -8.35 -25.41 -1.01
CA GLN A 273 -7.75 -26.63 -0.45
C GLN A 273 -7.20 -26.40 0.96
N MET A 274 -6.52 -25.28 1.20
CA MET A 274 -6.03 -24.91 2.53
C MET A 274 -7.19 -24.73 3.51
N GLN A 275 -8.24 -24.01 3.12
CA GLN A 275 -9.42 -23.80 3.96
C GLN A 275 -10.08 -25.13 4.36
N ALA A 276 -10.23 -26.08 3.43
CA ALA A 276 -10.75 -27.41 3.75
C ALA A 276 -9.85 -28.18 4.73
N TYR A 277 -8.53 -28.09 4.53
CA TYR A 277 -7.53 -28.76 5.37
C TYR A 277 -7.41 -28.16 6.78
N GLU A 278 -7.95 -26.97 7.03
CA GLU A 278 -7.89 -26.32 8.35
C GLU A 278 -8.50 -27.20 9.47
N SER A 279 -9.53 -27.98 9.15
CA SER A 279 -10.18 -28.88 10.12
C SER A 279 -9.34 -30.12 10.50
N GLU A 280 -8.35 -30.45 9.67
CA GLU A 280 -7.45 -31.59 9.83
C GLU A 280 -6.13 -31.21 10.55
N LEU A 281 -5.96 -29.94 10.95
CA LEU A 281 -4.73 -29.45 11.54
C LEU A 281 -4.41 -30.14 12.88
N PRO A 282 -3.16 -30.60 13.09
CA PRO A 282 -2.74 -31.21 14.35
C PRO A 282 -2.91 -30.23 15.51
N ASN A 283 -3.17 -30.73 16.73
CA ASN A 283 -3.29 -29.92 17.94
C ASN A 283 -1.97 -29.27 18.42
N ASP A 284 -0.88 -29.39 17.66
CA ASP A 284 0.40 -28.75 17.96
C ASP A 284 0.37 -27.26 17.55
N PRO A 285 0.51 -26.31 18.50
CA PRO A 285 0.46 -24.88 18.19
C PRO A 285 1.54 -24.41 17.23
N THR A 286 2.72 -25.04 17.23
CA THR A 286 3.84 -24.67 16.36
C THR A 286 3.54 -25.05 14.92
N LEU A 287 3.00 -26.25 14.72
CA LEU A 287 2.59 -26.71 13.41
C LEU A 287 1.47 -25.82 12.87
N ARG A 288 0.39 -25.61 13.64
CA ARG A 288 -0.70 -24.70 13.25
C ARG A 288 -0.22 -23.33 12.79
N ARG A 289 0.73 -22.72 13.52
CA ARG A 289 1.33 -21.44 13.11
C ARG A 289 1.99 -21.49 11.74
N LEU A 290 2.75 -22.55 11.42
CA LEU A 290 3.40 -22.70 10.12
C LEU A 290 2.38 -22.75 8.97
N PHE A 291 1.28 -23.47 9.15
CA PHE A 291 0.18 -23.45 8.17
C PHE A 291 -0.43 -22.05 8.02
N TYR A 292 -0.76 -21.39 9.13
CA TYR A 292 -1.38 -20.07 9.08
C TYR A 292 -0.47 -19.00 8.50
N TYR A 293 0.85 -19.10 8.65
CA TYR A 293 1.80 -18.19 8.00
C TYR A 293 1.67 -18.19 6.48
N ASP A 294 1.66 -19.38 5.87
CA ASP A 294 1.51 -19.51 4.42
C ASP A 294 0.10 -19.17 3.96
N TYR A 295 -0.91 -19.47 4.79
CA TYR A 295 -2.30 -19.11 4.49
C TYR A 295 -2.50 -17.60 4.48
N ILE A 296 -1.95 -16.87 5.47
CA ILE A 296 -1.99 -15.40 5.53
C ILE A 296 -1.28 -14.79 4.33
N TYR A 297 -0.10 -15.31 3.97
CA TYR A 297 0.65 -14.85 2.82
C TYR A 297 -0.13 -15.04 1.51
N ALA A 298 -0.75 -16.20 1.32
CA ALA A 298 -1.58 -16.49 0.16
C ALA A 298 -2.86 -15.63 0.10
N LEU A 299 -3.52 -15.41 1.23
CA LEU A 299 -4.71 -14.55 1.33
C LEU A 299 -4.36 -13.09 1.01
N ASN A 300 -3.26 -12.58 1.56
CA ASN A 300 -2.78 -11.23 1.27
C ASN A 300 -2.41 -11.06 -0.21
N PHE A 301 -1.66 -12.00 -0.78
CA PHE A 301 -1.33 -11.96 -2.22
C PHE A 301 -2.59 -12.01 -3.09
N ARG A 302 -3.65 -12.67 -2.61
CA ARG A 302 -4.94 -12.72 -3.29
C ARG A 302 -5.88 -11.55 -2.95
N ASP A 303 -5.38 -10.47 -2.40
CA ASP A 303 -6.19 -9.30 -2.04
C ASP A 303 -7.34 -9.59 -1.04
N ARG A 304 -7.31 -10.76 -0.36
CA ARG A 304 -8.27 -11.17 0.68
C ARG A 304 -7.82 -10.66 2.05
N TYR A 305 -7.59 -9.35 2.12
CA TYR A 305 -6.94 -8.68 3.26
C TYR A 305 -7.70 -8.84 4.59
N HIS A 306 -9.04 -8.76 4.56
CA HIS A 306 -9.86 -8.98 5.75
C HIS A 306 -9.70 -10.39 6.33
N GLU A 307 -9.63 -11.41 5.48
CA GLU A 307 -9.47 -12.80 5.90
C GLU A 307 -8.05 -13.09 6.38
N ALA A 308 -7.05 -12.45 5.78
CA ALA A 308 -5.68 -12.48 6.28
C ALA A 308 -5.62 -11.94 7.72
N ILE A 309 -6.29 -10.82 8.00
CA ILE A 309 -6.34 -10.22 9.35
C ILE A 309 -7.10 -11.10 10.34
N GLN A 310 -8.24 -11.69 9.93
CA GLN A 310 -8.96 -12.66 10.77
C GLN A 310 -8.10 -13.88 11.09
N THR A 311 -7.28 -14.32 10.14
CA THR A 311 -6.35 -15.45 10.34
C THR A 311 -5.19 -15.09 11.27
N LEU A 312 -4.69 -13.84 11.25
CA LEU A 312 -3.64 -13.37 12.18
C LEU A 312 -4.02 -13.58 13.65
N ILE A 313 -5.30 -13.38 13.99
CA ILE A 313 -5.80 -13.55 15.37
C ILE A 313 -5.62 -15.00 15.86
N LYS A 314 -5.59 -15.99 14.96
CA LYS A 314 -5.43 -17.41 15.28
C LYS A 314 -4.00 -17.81 15.66
N LEU A 315 -3.00 -16.95 15.43
CA LEU A 315 -1.59 -17.26 15.67
C LEU A 315 -1.19 -17.22 17.16
N ASP A 316 -1.97 -16.52 18.00
CA ASP A 316 -1.77 -16.37 19.46
C ASP A 316 -0.30 -16.08 19.87
N GLN A 317 0.31 -15.10 19.20
CA GLN A 317 1.67 -14.65 19.50
C GLN A 317 1.88 -13.18 19.08
N PRO A 318 2.86 -12.48 19.68
CA PRO A 318 3.24 -11.14 19.24
C PRO A 318 3.71 -11.11 17.78
N TYR A 319 3.41 -10.02 17.07
CA TYR A 319 3.76 -9.88 15.65
C TYR A 319 5.27 -10.00 15.39
N GLU A 320 6.13 -9.54 16.32
CA GLU A 320 7.59 -9.54 16.17
C GLU A 320 8.17 -10.96 16.14
N GLN A 321 7.44 -11.95 16.66
CA GLN A 321 7.86 -13.35 16.63
C GLN A 321 7.51 -14.02 15.30
N MET A 322 6.70 -13.36 14.46
CA MET A 322 6.32 -13.87 13.15
C MET A 322 7.46 -13.67 12.14
N PRO A 323 7.61 -14.60 11.18
CA PRO A 323 8.56 -14.45 10.09
C PRO A 323 8.35 -13.14 9.32
N PRO A 324 9.41 -12.52 8.77
CA PRO A 324 9.31 -11.24 8.07
C PRO A 324 8.26 -11.20 6.95
N TYR A 325 8.16 -12.26 6.13
CA TYR A 325 7.16 -12.31 5.03
C TYR A 325 5.71 -12.30 5.52
N VAL A 326 5.44 -12.87 6.70
CA VAL A 326 4.11 -12.87 7.32
C VAL A 326 3.79 -11.50 7.89
N ARG A 327 4.78 -10.86 8.54
CA ARG A 327 4.63 -9.49 9.03
C ARG A 327 4.39 -8.49 7.91
N GLN A 328 5.06 -8.65 6.77
CA GLN A 328 4.83 -7.82 5.59
C GLN A 328 3.42 -8.03 5.03
N ALA A 329 3.01 -9.29 4.81
CA ALA A 329 1.64 -9.60 4.39
C ALA A 329 0.58 -9.04 5.36
N ALA A 330 0.85 -9.08 6.66
CA ALA A 330 0.00 -8.46 7.67
C ALA A 330 -0.04 -6.93 7.53
N ALA A 331 1.12 -6.28 7.35
CA ALA A 331 1.23 -4.83 7.17
C ALA A 331 0.48 -4.36 5.92
N ASP A 332 0.69 -5.04 4.80
CA ASP A 332 0.03 -4.79 3.52
C ASP A 332 -1.50 -4.91 3.68
N SER A 333 -1.96 -5.98 4.35
CA SER A 333 -3.39 -6.17 4.63
C SER A 333 -3.96 -5.06 5.51
N PHE A 334 -3.28 -4.66 6.59
CA PHE A 334 -3.73 -3.57 7.47
C PHE A 334 -3.81 -2.25 6.71
N LEU A 335 -2.82 -1.93 5.87
CA LEU A 335 -2.84 -0.72 5.06
C LEU A 335 -4.05 -0.72 4.10
N LYS A 336 -4.30 -1.85 3.44
CA LYS A 336 -5.40 -2.01 2.47
C LYS A 336 -6.79 -1.93 3.10
N VAL A 337 -6.97 -2.42 4.34
CA VAL A 337 -8.23 -2.27 5.09
C VAL A 337 -8.33 -0.94 5.85
N ARG A 338 -7.53 0.05 5.48
CA ARG A 338 -7.55 1.40 6.05
C ARG A 338 -7.18 1.47 7.55
N GLN A 339 -6.22 0.64 7.98
CA GLN A 339 -5.63 0.64 9.32
C GLN A 339 -4.13 0.98 9.28
N PRO A 340 -3.77 2.21 8.88
CA PRO A 340 -2.37 2.57 8.57
C PRO A 340 -1.46 2.60 9.80
N ALA A 341 -1.98 2.85 11.01
CA ALA A 341 -1.16 2.85 12.23
C ALA A 341 -0.60 1.45 12.56
N GLN A 342 -1.41 0.40 12.38
CA GLN A 342 -1.00 -0.99 12.52
C GLN A 342 -0.01 -1.39 11.43
N ALA A 343 -0.24 -0.93 10.19
CA ALA A 343 0.68 -1.17 9.08
C ALA A 343 2.05 -0.51 9.34
N GLU A 344 2.08 0.75 9.76
CA GLU A 344 3.30 1.48 10.13
C GLU A 344 4.12 0.72 11.18
N TYR A 345 3.46 0.23 12.24
CA TYR A 345 4.10 -0.54 13.29
C TYR A 345 4.81 -1.78 12.73
N LEU A 346 4.13 -2.55 11.89
CA LEU A 346 4.66 -3.77 11.29
C LEU A 346 5.78 -3.48 10.29
N TYR A 347 5.64 -2.48 9.40
CA TYR A 347 6.73 -2.12 8.49
C TYR A 347 7.96 -1.63 9.24
N LYS A 348 7.81 -0.81 10.29
CA LYS A 348 8.93 -0.40 11.16
C LYS A 348 9.60 -1.60 11.83
N SER A 349 8.86 -2.66 12.14
CA SER A 349 9.45 -3.89 12.66
C SER A 349 10.32 -4.64 11.64
N LEU A 350 10.00 -4.55 10.35
CA LEU A 350 10.75 -5.19 9.26
C LEU A 350 12.07 -4.49 8.99
N LEU A 351 12.18 -3.18 9.26
CA LEU A 351 13.43 -2.44 9.10
C LEU A 351 14.59 -2.95 9.98
N LYS A 352 14.27 -3.75 11.02
CA LYS A 352 15.26 -4.38 11.90
C LYS A 352 15.84 -5.68 11.33
N GLU A 353 15.23 -6.23 10.28
CA GLU A 353 15.65 -7.48 9.67
C GLU A 353 16.83 -7.27 8.71
N LYS A 354 17.89 -8.05 8.90
CA LYS A 354 19.09 -7.91 8.08
C LYS A 354 18.84 -8.41 6.66
N ASN A 355 19.14 -7.58 5.66
CA ASN A 355 18.99 -7.88 4.24
C ASN A 355 17.55 -8.27 3.81
N TYR A 356 16.54 -7.74 4.50
CA TYR A 356 15.13 -7.98 4.17
C TYR A 356 14.41 -6.75 3.59
N PRO A 357 14.53 -5.52 4.14
CA PRO A 357 13.85 -4.37 3.59
C PRO A 357 14.30 -4.07 2.15
N ASP A 358 13.34 -4.11 1.24
CA ASP A 358 13.45 -3.72 -0.16
C ASP A 358 12.54 -2.51 -0.43
N TYR A 359 12.44 -2.09 -1.68
CA TYR A 359 11.51 -1.01 -2.05
C TYR A 359 10.06 -1.26 -1.59
N SER A 360 9.57 -2.51 -1.60
CA SER A 360 8.19 -2.83 -1.19
C SER A 360 7.95 -2.50 0.28
N VAL A 361 8.87 -2.87 1.17
CA VAL A 361 8.77 -2.54 2.61
C VAL A 361 8.80 -1.01 2.85
N TYR A 362 9.73 -0.31 2.18
CA TYR A 362 9.85 1.14 2.35
C TYR A 362 8.68 1.92 1.76
N SER A 363 8.17 1.52 0.59
CA SER A 363 7.01 2.16 -0.03
C SER A 363 5.72 1.87 0.76
N GLY A 364 5.57 0.66 1.31
CA GLY A 364 4.48 0.34 2.23
C GLY A 364 4.49 1.22 3.48
N LEU A 365 5.66 1.41 4.10
CA LEU A 365 5.81 2.34 5.23
C LEU A 365 5.49 3.78 4.82
N TYR A 366 5.98 4.22 3.65
CA TYR A 366 5.69 5.55 3.12
C TYR A 366 4.18 5.80 2.99
N TYR A 367 3.44 4.88 2.36
CA TYR A 367 1.99 5.04 2.22
C TYR A 367 1.27 4.96 3.57
N ALA A 368 1.70 4.09 4.50
CA ALA A 368 1.15 4.07 5.85
C ALA A 368 1.34 5.42 6.59
N LEU A 369 2.43 6.14 6.33
CA LEU A 369 2.66 7.49 6.88
C LEU A 369 1.76 8.55 6.19
N ILE A 370 1.64 8.50 4.86
CA ILE A 370 0.79 9.44 4.09
C ILE A 370 -0.69 9.30 4.46
N GLU A 371 -1.19 8.07 4.63
CA GLU A 371 -2.57 7.79 5.05
C GLU A 371 -2.86 8.28 6.49
N GLN A 372 -1.83 8.63 7.26
CA GLN A 372 -1.93 9.22 8.60
C GLN A 372 -1.59 10.71 8.63
N GLU A 373 -1.48 11.39 7.49
CA GLU A 373 -1.07 12.80 7.39
C GLU A 373 0.38 13.09 7.85
N LYS A 374 1.23 12.07 8.02
CA LYS A 374 2.62 12.22 8.50
C LYS A 374 3.60 12.57 7.37
N PHE A 375 3.31 13.65 6.63
CA PHE A 375 4.06 14.04 5.43
C PHE A 375 5.56 14.32 5.68
N ASP A 376 5.91 14.88 6.85
CA ASP A 376 7.31 15.17 7.19
C ASP A 376 8.12 13.88 7.40
N GLU A 377 7.56 12.90 8.11
CA GLU A 377 8.19 11.58 8.28
C GLU A 377 8.27 10.84 6.94
N ALA A 378 7.20 10.88 6.13
CA ALA A 378 7.17 10.25 4.82
C ALA A 378 8.24 10.85 3.88
N ASN A 379 8.41 12.17 3.88
CA ASN A 379 9.43 12.83 3.07
C ASN A 379 10.86 12.53 3.54
N LYS A 380 11.09 12.45 4.87
CA LYS A 380 12.39 12.00 5.42
C LYS A 380 12.72 10.58 4.96
N LEU A 381 11.73 9.68 4.97
CA LEU A 381 11.91 8.31 4.48
C LEU A 381 12.32 8.28 3.00
N ILE A 382 11.70 9.09 2.14
CA ILE A 382 12.09 9.21 0.72
C ILE A 382 13.53 9.70 0.54
N GLN A 383 14.02 10.56 1.43
CA GLN A 383 15.42 11.01 1.40
C GLN A 383 16.37 9.90 1.84
N GLU A 384 16.03 9.14 2.87
CA GLU A 384 16.82 8.00 3.35
C GLU A 384 16.87 6.84 2.35
N MET A 385 15.75 6.55 1.66
CA MET A 385 15.65 5.51 0.63
C MET A 385 16.69 5.68 -0.49
N ASP A 386 17.13 6.92 -0.78
CA ASP A 386 18.15 7.18 -1.81
C ASP A 386 19.48 6.47 -1.50
N HIS A 387 19.81 6.35 -0.21
CA HIS A 387 21.04 5.73 0.29
C HIS A 387 20.86 4.26 0.66
N LEU A 388 19.65 3.87 1.04
CA LEU A 388 19.34 2.50 1.48
C LEU A 388 19.11 1.54 0.31
N LEU A 389 18.56 2.02 -0.80
CA LEU A 389 18.26 1.18 -1.95
C LEU A 389 19.45 1.06 -2.91
N PRO A 390 19.70 -0.14 -3.47
CA PRO A 390 20.75 -0.34 -4.45
C PRO A 390 20.49 0.48 -5.72
N THR A 391 21.53 1.14 -6.25
CA THR A 391 21.41 1.87 -7.53
C THR A 391 21.54 0.93 -8.73
N PHE A 392 22.44 -0.07 -8.64
CA PHE A 392 22.78 -0.96 -9.74
C PHE A 392 22.58 -2.42 -9.34
N ARG A 393 22.21 -3.24 -10.30
CA ARG A 393 22.25 -4.70 -10.23
C ARG A 393 23.43 -5.21 -11.06
N TYR A 394 24.10 -6.23 -10.53
CA TYR A 394 25.23 -6.89 -11.18
C TYR A 394 24.82 -8.29 -11.65
N SER A 395 25.19 -8.65 -12.88
CA SER A 395 25.00 -10.00 -13.39
C SER A 395 26.09 -10.94 -12.87
N ALA A 396 25.74 -12.21 -12.63
CA ALA A 396 26.73 -13.25 -12.33
C ALA A 396 27.53 -13.68 -13.57
N ALA A 397 27.06 -13.35 -14.78
CA ALA A 397 27.76 -13.63 -16.03
C ALA A 397 28.91 -12.63 -16.23
N LYS A 398 30.12 -13.14 -16.47
CA LYS A 398 31.30 -12.32 -16.77
C LYS A 398 31.08 -11.52 -18.06
N GLY A 399 31.39 -10.22 -18.03
CA GLY A 399 31.35 -9.33 -19.21
C GLY A 399 30.02 -8.65 -19.48
N VAL A 400 29.02 -8.81 -18.61
CA VAL A 400 27.75 -8.07 -18.69
C VAL A 400 27.85 -6.79 -17.87
N ASP A 401 27.57 -5.65 -18.50
CA ASP A 401 27.52 -4.35 -17.82
C ASP A 401 26.47 -4.32 -16.71
N LYS A 402 26.74 -3.54 -15.67
CA LYS A 402 25.78 -3.31 -14.60
C LYS A 402 24.55 -2.58 -15.16
N THR A 403 23.36 -2.98 -14.72
CA THR A 403 22.10 -2.32 -15.08
C THR A 403 21.52 -1.60 -13.88
N THR A 404 20.57 -0.69 -14.09
CA THR A 404 19.82 -0.06 -13.00
C THR A 404 19.05 -1.12 -12.22
N HIS A 405 19.08 -1.05 -10.88
CA HIS A 405 18.28 -1.93 -10.04
C HIS A 405 16.77 -1.63 -10.19
N GLU A 406 15.91 -2.63 -10.09
CA GLU A 406 14.44 -2.45 -10.24
C GLU A 406 13.87 -1.50 -9.17
N ASP A 407 14.22 -1.72 -7.89
CA ASP A 407 13.92 -0.81 -6.77
C ASP A 407 14.31 0.65 -7.03
N ARG A 408 15.38 0.88 -7.81
CA ARG A 408 15.82 2.25 -8.10
C ARG A 408 14.84 2.95 -9.01
N ALA A 409 14.28 2.24 -9.99
CA ALA A 409 13.29 2.81 -10.90
C ALA A 409 12.00 3.17 -10.16
N GLU A 410 11.53 2.26 -9.29
CA GLU A 410 10.33 2.46 -8.47
C GLU A 410 10.51 3.58 -7.44
N TYR A 411 11.66 3.64 -6.78
CA TYR A 411 12.04 4.75 -5.90
C TYR A 411 11.95 6.12 -6.60
N LEU A 412 12.51 6.23 -7.80
CA LEU A 412 12.49 7.47 -8.56
C LEU A 412 11.05 7.90 -8.89
N ALA A 413 10.16 6.95 -9.20
CA ALA A 413 8.74 7.23 -9.39
C ALA A 413 8.09 7.72 -8.10
N LEU A 414 8.29 7.01 -6.97
CA LEU A 414 7.72 7.38 -5.68
C LEU A 414 8.19 8.77 -5.21
N LYS A 415 9.45 9.12 -5.46
CA LYS A 415 10.00 10.45 -5.16
C LYS A 415 9.26 11.57 -5.91
N GLY A 416 8.93 11.34 -7.19
CA GLY A 416 8.15 12.30 -7.98
C GLY A 416 6.71 12.43 -7.47
N LEU A 417 6.08 11.31 -7.12
CA LEU A 417 4.74 11.29 -6.52
C LEU A 417 4.71 11.96 -5.14
N ASN A 418 5.75 11.82 -4.33
CA ASN A 418 5.88 12.52 -3.03
C ASN A 418 5.84 14.04 -3.19
N TYR A 419 6.41 14.62 -4.27
CA TYR A 419 6.21 16.04 -4.55
C TYR A 419 4.73 16.35 -4.82
N ALA A 420 4.06 15.54 -5.64
CA ALA A 420 2.66 15.74 -5.97
C ALA A 420 1.73 15.62 -4.75
N TYR A 421 1.93 14.60 -3.90
CA TYR A 421 1.16 14.38 -2.66
C TYR A 421 1.34 15.48 -1.62
N ARG A 422 2.45 16.24 -1.70
CA ARG A 422 2.73 17.38 -0.82
C ARG A 422 2.27 18.73 -1.41
N ASN A 423 1.43 18.70 -2.44
CA ASN A 423 0.98 19.85 -3.23
C ASN A 423 2.10 20.59 -4.00
N GLU A 424 3.30 20.02 -4.14
CA GLU A 424 4.40 20.56 -4.96
C GLU A 424 4.27 20.14 -6.44
N GLN A 425 3.08 20.25 -7.03
CA GLN A 425 2.76 19.67 -8.34
C GLN A 425 3.66 20.20 -9.48
N ALA A 426 4.05 21.47 -9.43
CA ALA A 426 4.96 22.06 -10.41
C ALA A 426 6.37 21.48 -10.38
N LYS A 427 6.80 20.97 -9.22
CA LYS A 427 8.07 20.28 -9.08
C LYS A 427 7.95 18.84 -9.53
N ALA A 428 6.82 18.18 -9.23
CA ALA A 428 6.51 16.84 -9.70
C ALA A 428 6.50 16.77 -11.24
N GLU A 429 5.81 17.70 -11.92
CA GLU A 429 5.72 17.71 -13.39
C GLU A 429 7.11 17.84 -14.03
N ARG A 430 7.91 18.81 -13.58
CA ARG A 430 9.29 19.00 -14.06
C ARG A 430 10.16 17.78 -13.80
N TYR A 431 10.07 17.20 -12.60
CA TYR A 431 10.84 16.01 -12.24
C TYR A 431 10.51 14.82 -13.14
N PHE A 432 9.23 14.57 -13.43
CA PHE A 432 8.84 13.49 -14.33
C PHE A 432 9.17 13.78 -15.79
N GLN A 433 9.09 15.04 -16.25
CA GLN A 433 9.59 15.44 -17.58
C GLN A 433 11.08 15.11 -17.72
N ASP A 434 11.89 15.43 -16.72
CA ASP A 434 13.33 15.12 -16.71
C ASP A 434 13.62 13.61 -16.70
N LEU A 435 12.81 12.83 -15.96
CA LEU A 435 12.93 11.36 -15.96
C LEU A 435 12.54 10.76 -17.31
N VAL A 436 11.44 11.21 -17.90
CA VAL A 436 10.97 10.76 -19.22
C VAL A 436 11.97 11.12 -20.30
N ALA A 437 12.59 12.31 -20.25
CA ALA A 437 13.63 12.69 -21.21
C ALA A 437 14.85 11.74 -21.17
N LYS A 438 15.16 11.15 -20.02
CA LYS A 438 16.25 10.17 -19.85
C LYS A 438 15.84 8.74 -20.18
N ALA A 439 14.59 8.38 -19.91
CA ALA A 439 14.05 7.04 -20.09
C ALA A 439 12.67 7.08 -20.76
N PRO A 440 12.59 7.47 -22.04
CA PRO A 440 11.31 7.73 -22.73
C PRO A 440 10.42 6.48 -22.86
N ASN A 441 11.03 5.29 -22.87
CA ASN A 441 10.32 4.01 -22.95
C ASN A 441 9.88 3.47 -21.57
N ASN A 442 10.12 4.19 -20.47
CA ASN A 442 9.65 3.77 -19.16
C ASN A 442 8.16 4.13 -18.99
N ILE A 443 7.30 3.10 -19.08
CA ILE A 443 5.84 3.23 -19.00
C ILE A 443 5.38 3.84 -17.67
N GLY A 444 6.03 3.51 -16.55
CA GLY A 444 5.68 4.05 -15.24
C GLY A 444 5.92 5.56 -15.13
N TYR A 445 7.04 6.06 -15.66
CA TYR A 445 7.35 7.50 -15.61
C TYR A 445 6.41 8.34 -16.46
N GLN A 446 6.05 7.84 -17.65
CA GLN A 446 5.10 8.49 -18.54
C GLN A 446 3.68 8.50 -17.95
N ASN A 447 3.24 7.40 -17.33
CA ASN A 447 1.94 7.35 -16.63
C ASN A 447 1.89 8.31 -15.44
N ASN A 448 2.97 8.39 -14.65
CA ASN A 448 3.05 9.35 -13.56
C ASN A 448 3.10 10.80 -14.07
N LEU A 449 3.78 11.07 -15.19
CA LEU A 449 3.75 12.39 -15.84
C LEU A 449 2.33 12.76 -16.26
N ALA A 450 1.61 11.85 -16.93
CA ALA A 450 0.21 12.06 -17.33
C ALA A 450 -0.71 12.29 -16.12
N THR A 451 -0.54 11.51 -15.05
CA THR A 451 -1.27 11.68 -13.79
C THR A 451 -1.05 13.08 -13.23
N VAL A 452 0.21 13.52 -13.12
CA VAL A 452 0.55 14.85 -12.60
C VAL A 452 -0.01 15.94 -13.53
N GLN A 453 0.14 15.83 -14.85
CA GLN A 453 -0.44 16.78 -15.81
C GLN A 453 -1.96 16.91 -15.64
N ARG A 454 -2.67 15.80 -15.42
CA ARG A 454 -4.12 15.82 -15.14
C ARG A 454 -4.43 16.51 -13.81
N TRP A 455 -3.69 16.24 -12.74
CA TRP A 455 -3.84 16.92 -11.44
C TRP A 455 -3.55 18.42 -11.51
N ARG A 456 -2.68 18.82 -12.45
CA ARG A 456 -2.39 20.21 -12.80
C ARG A 456 -3.44 20.86 -13.71
N GLU A 457 -4.60 20.22 -13.87
CA GLU A 457 -5.71 20.65 -14.70
C GLU A 457 -5.38 20.73 -16.21
N LYS A 458 -4.51 19.84 -16.72
CA LYS A 458 -4.12 19.74 -18.14
C LYS A 458 -4.46 18.38 -18.78
N PRO A 459 -5.75 18.00 -18.86
CA PRO A 459 -6.15 16.68 -19.33
C PRO A 459 -5.88 16.43 -20.83
N LEU A 460 -5.84 17.45 -21.71
CA LEU A 460 -5.44 17.26 -23.11
C LEU A 460 -3.95 16.99 -23.23
N THR A 461 -3.13 17.69 -22.44
CA THR A 461 -1.68 17.45 -22.35
C THR A 461 -1.39 16.04 -21.83
N SER A 462 -2.10 15.61 -20.78
CA SER A 462 -2.08 14.24 -20.27
C SER A 462 -2.45 13.22 -21.36
N SER A 463 -3.50 13.49 -22.15
CA SER A 463 -3.90 12.64 -23.28
C SER A 463 -2.80 12.51 -24.33
N ALA A 464 -2.09 13.61 -24.64
CA ALA A 464 -0.99 13.62 -25.60
C ALA A 464 0.22 12.82 -25.09
N THR A 465 0.52 12.90 -23.79
CA THR A 465 1.55 12.08 -23.13
C THR A 465 1.21 10.58 -23.21
N LEU A 466 -0.04 10.20 -22.89
CA LEU A 466 -0.48 8.80 -22.96
C LEU A 466 -0.50 8.25 -24.39
N SER A 467 -0.77 9.11 -25.37
CA SER A 467 -0.83 8.73 -26.79
C SER A 467 0.53 8.31 -27.37
N GLN A 468 1.65 8.59 -26.67
CA GLN A 468 2.99 8.10 -27.05
C GLN A 468 3.11 6.58 -27.01
N PHE A 469 2.18 5.90 -26.32
CA PHE A 469 2.11 4.44 -26.25
C PHE A 469 1.12 3.80 -27.22
N ASN A 470 0.46 4.60 -28.07
CA ASN A 470 -0.41 4.07 -29.10
C ASN A 470 0.39 3.11 -30.00
N GLY A 471 0.00 1.84 -30.05
CA GLY A 471 0.68 0.81 -30.83
C GLY A 471 1.62 -0.12 -30.04
N ILE A 472 1.75 0.04 -28.72
CA ILE A 472 2.39 -0.95 -27.84
C ILE A 472 1.30 -1.89 -27.30
N GLU A 473 1.40 -3.18 -27.66
CA GLU A 473 0.50 -4.23 -27.17
C GLU A 473 1.28 -5.31 -26.39
N PRO A 474 0.78 -5.78 -25.22
CA PRO A 474 -0.46 -5.33 -24.56
C PRO A 474 -0.29 -3.97 -23.86
N VAL A 475 -1.38 -3.18 -23.84
CA VAL A 475 -1.43 -1.91 -23.07
C VAL A 475 -1.42 -2.20 -21.57
N SER A 476 -0.55 -1.51 -20.81
CA SER A 476 -0.49 -1.71 -19.35
C SER A 476 -1.78 -1.26 -18.64
N ILE A 477 -2.18 -1.98 -17.59
CA ILE A 477 -3.34 -1.60 -16.75
C ILE A 477 -3.22 -0.16 -16.24
N SER A 478 -2.02 0.26 -15.81
CA SER A 478 -1.78 1.63 -15.34
C SER A 478 -2.06 2.70 -16.42
N THR A 479 -1.80 2.38 -17.69
CA THR A 479 -2.12 3.24 -18.84
C THR A 479 -3.62 3.29 -19.08
N LEU A 480 -4.30 2.14 -19.03
CA LEU A 480 -5.76 2.07 -19.19
C LEU A 480 -6.49 2.84 -18.08
N VAL A 481 -6.04 2.72 -16.81
CA VAL A 481 -6.57 3.50 -15.68
C VAL A 481 -6.37 5.00 -15.91
N ASN A 482 -5.19 5.40 -16.40
CA ASN A 482 -4.93 6.80 -16.72
C ASN A 482 -5.80 7.33 -17.87
N GLN A 483 -6.01 6.53 -18.92
CA GLN A 483 -6.92 6.88 -20.03
C GLN A 483 -8.35 7.06 -19.52
N MET A 484 -8.86 6.13 -18.71
CA MET A 484 -10.17 6.22 -18.07
C MET A 484 -10.35 7.50 -17.25
N GLN A 485 -9.41 7.78 -16.34
CA GLN A 485 -9.45 9.00 -15.51
C GLN A 485 -9.28 10.27 -16.35
N ASN A 486 -8.62 10.18 -17.51
CA ASN A 486 -8.51 11.31 -18.43
C ASN A 486 -9.81 11.53 -19.22
N SER A 487 -10.49 10.48 -19.68
CA SER A 487 -11.84 10.55 -20.27
C SER A 487 -12.83 11.19 -19.31
N GLN A 488 -12.74 10.81 -18.03
CA GLN A 488 -13.50 11.44 -16.95
C GLN A 488 -13.19 12.93 -16.82
N ALA A 489 -11.91 13.33 -16.73
CA ALA A 489 -11.51 14.73 -16.62
C ALA A 489 -11.88 15.57 -17.85
N LEU A 490 -12.01 14.94 -19.02
CA LEU A 490 -12.49 15.57 -20.25
C LEU A 490 -14.03 15.56 -20.38
N SER A 491 -14.77 14.99 -19.42
CA SER A 491 -16.23 14.81 -19.51
C SER A 491 -16.67 14.01 -20.74
N ARG A 492 -15.88 13.00 -21.16
CA ARG A 492 -16.27 12.02 -22.20
C ARG A 492 -16.91 10.82 -21.54
N VAL A 493 -18.18 10.97 -21.16
CA VAL A 493 -18.86 10.02 -20.26
C VAL A 493 -19.01 8.63 -20.89
N ALA A 494 -19.29 8.55 -22.19
CA ALA A 494 -19.38 7.28 -22.92
C ALA A 494 -18.05 6.49 -22.86
N ASP A 495 -16.94 7.12 -23.27
CA ASP A 495 -15.60 6.52 -23.21
C ASP A 495 -15.23 6.12 -21.77
N TRP A 496 -15.51 7.00 -20.81
CA TRP A 496 -15.26 6.76 -19.39
C TRP A 496 -16.02 5.52 -18.88
N ARG A 497 -17.29 5.38 -19.24
CA ARG A 497 -18.14 4.25 -18.86
C ARG A 497 -17.65 2.94 -19.45
N GLU A 498 -17.34 2.92 -20.75
CA GLU A 498 -16.80 1.72 -21.43
C GLU A 498 -15.47 1.26 -20.80
N GLN A 499 -14.54 2.20 -20.61
CA GLN A 499 -13.23 1.92 -20.00
C GLN A 499 -13.38 1.44 -18.56
N ASN A 500 -14.30 2.03 -17.79
CA ASN A 500 -14.57 1.60 -16.42
C ASN A 500 -15.18 0.19 -16.34
N GLN A 501 -16.08 -0.18 -17.26
CA GLN A 501 -16.65 -1.53 -17.33
C GLN A 501 -15.56 -2.58 -17.57
N LEU A 502 -14.68 -2.33 -18.54
CA LEU A 502 -13.53 -3.20 -18.81
C LEU A 502 -12.63 -3.33 -17.58
N LEU A 503 -12.24 -2.20 -16.99
CA LEU A 503 -11.33 -2.18 -15.84
C LEU A 503 -11.94 -2.74 -14.56
N THR A 504 -13.26 -2.67 -14.38
CA THR A 504 -13.94 -3.32 -13.25
C THR A 504 -13.84 -4.85 -13.35
N LEU A 505 -13.74 -5.41 -14.55
CA LEU A 505 -13.57 -6.86 -14.75
C LEU A 505 -12.10 -7.30 -14.66
N THR A 506 -11.17 -6.46 -15.09
CA THR A 506 -9.74 -6.81 -15.18
C THR A 506 -8.91 -6.31 -14.00
N ALA A 507 -9.28 -5.20 -13.37
CA ALA A 507 -8.58 -4.61 -12.23
C ALA A 507 -9.56 -4.11 -11.14
N PRO A 508 -10.47 -4.97 -10.62
CA PRO A 508 -11.49 -4.57 -9.64
C PRO A 508 -10.93 -3.99 -8.33
N ASP A 509 -9.71 -4.38 -7.97
CA ASP A 509 -9.06 -3.99 -6.71
C ASP A 509 -8.19 -2.73 -6.83
N ASP A 510 -8.04 -2.18 -8.05
CA ASP A 510 -7.35 -0.91 -8.25
C ASP A 510 -8.18 0.25 -7.67
N THR A 511 -7.57 1.05 -6.80
CA THR A 511 -8.27 2.14 -6.10
C THR A 511 -8.76 3.23 -7.05
N GLY A 512 -8.06 3.47 -8.16
CA GLY A 512 -8.47 4.42 -9.19
C GLY A 512 -9.69 3.93 -9.96
N VAL A 513 -9.79 2.62 -10.23
CA VAL A 513 -10.97 1.97 -10.83
C VAL A 513 -12.16 2.02 -9.88
N GLN A 514 -11.96 1.67 -8.61
CA GLN A 514 -13.02 1.71 -7.60
C GLN A 514 -13.57 3.13 -7.39
N GLN A 515 -12.69 4.13 -7.32
CA GLN A 515 -13.11 5.53 -7.18
C GLN A 515 -13.87 6.01 -8.41
N SER A 516 -13.32 5.75 -9.60
CA SER A 516 -13.96 6.07 -10.89
C SER A 516 -15.34 5.42 -11.04
N LYS A 517 -15.49 4.16 -10.60
CA LYS A 517 -16.77 3.45 -10.59
C LYS A 517 -17.78 4.14 -9.68
N LYS A 518 -17.39 4.48 -8.45
CA LYS A 518 -18.25 5.22 -7.51
C LYS A 518 -18.68 6.58 -8.08
N GLU A 519 -17.79 7.27 -8.79
CA GLU A 519 -18.07 8.57 -9.41
C GLU A 519 -18.98 8.46 -10.65
N LEU A 520 -18.92 7.34 -11.39
CA LEU A 520 -19.94 7.02 -12.42
C LEU A 520 -21.29 6.69 -11.79
N GLU A 521 -21.30 5.91 -10.70
CA GLU A 521 -22.52 5.52 -9.99
C GLU A 521 -23.23 6.75 -9.39
N ASP A 522 -22.48 7.72 -8.87
CA ASP A 522 -23.00 9.02 -8.40
C ASP A 522 -23.84 9.74 -9.46
N ARG A 523 -23.56 9.54 -10.75
CA ARG A 523 -24.33 10.17 -11.82
C ARG A 523 -25.75 9.61 -11.90
N ASN A 524 -26.01 8.44 -11.33
CA ASN A 524 -27.32 7.81 -11.26
C ASN A 524 -28.16 8.27 -10.04
N HIS A 525 -27.63 9.21 -9.24
CA HIS A 525 -28.31 9.74 -8.04
C HIS A 525 -28.79 11.17 -8.26
N ALA A 526 -29.86 11.53 -7.55
CA ALA A 526 -30.28 12.92 -7.48
C ALA A 526 -29.24 13.72 -6.68
N SER A 527 -29.17 15.03 -6.92
CA SER A 527 -28.28 15.89 -6.14
C SER A 527 -28.97 17.17 -5.71
N ILE A 528 -28.54 17.71 -4.58
CA ILE A 528 -29.02 18.98 -4.04
C ILE A 528 -27.82 19.88 -3.79
N GLN A 529 -27.97 21.17 -4.11
CA GLN A 529 -27.09 22.24 -3.65
C GLN A 529 -27.96 23.31 -2.98
N HIS A 530 -27.51 23.82 -1.85
CA HIS A 530 -28.14 24.94 -1.18
C HIS A 530 -27.09 25.91 -0.67
N GLN A 531 -27.35 27.20 -0.84
CA GLN A 531 -26.56 28.29 -0.29
C GLN A 531 -27.48 29.34 0.34
N SER A 532 -27.10 29.84 1.50
CA SER A 532 -27.75 30.93 2.20
C SER A 532 -26.72 31.97 2.63
N THR A 533 -27.05 33.24 2.41
CA THR A 533 -26.30 34.38 2.94
C THR A 533 -27.24 35.24 3.76
N PHE A 534 -26.80 35.63 4.94
CA PHE A 534 -27.52 36.56 5.83
C PHE A 534 -26.60 37.73 6.10
N SER A 535 -27.10 38.95 6.06
CA SER A 535 -26.28 40.10 6.38
C SER A 535 -27.05 41.20 7.07
N ARG A 536 -26.30 42.02 7.82
CA ARG A 536 -26.80 43.24 8.45
C ARG A 536 -25.80 44.35 8.21
N SER A 537 -26.32 45.47 7.76
CA SER A 537 -25.54 46.64 7.38
C SER A 537 -25.80 47.81 8.32
N ARG A 538 -24.76 48.59 8.57
CA ARG A 538 -24.79 49.83 9.35
C ARG A 538 -23.93 50.87 8.64
N ALA A 539 -24.33 52.14 8.67
CA ALA A 539 -23.53 53.26 8.21
C ALA A 539 -23.36 54.30 9.31
N ASP A 540 -22.35 55.15 9.12
CA ASP A 540 -22.15 56.38 9.89
C ASP A 540 -23.37 57.32 9.76
N GLN A 541 -24.04 57.33 8.59
CA GLN A 541 -25.30 58.02 8.34
C GLN A 541 -26.43 57.03 7.95
N PRO A 542 -27.29 56.60 8.90
CA PRO A 542 -28.29 55.56 8.66
C PRO A 542 -29.33 55.87 7.59
N GLU A 543 -29.69 57.15 7.43
CA GLU A 543 -30.70 57.60 6.47
C GLU A 543 -30.23 57.50 5.01
N VAL A 544 -28.92 57.67 4.77
CA VAL A 544 -28.30 57.56 3.44
C VAL A 544 -28.27 56.09 3.01
N LEU A 545 -27.87 55.20 3.91
CA LEU A 545 -27.71 53.78 3.59
C LEU A 545 -29.03 53.09 3.22
N GLN A 546 -30.14 53.42 3.89
CA GLN A 546 -31.46 52.85 3.58
C GLN A 546 -32.00 53.21 2.17
N ASN A 547 -31.34 54.12 1.45
CA ASN A 547 -31.62 54.40 0.04
C ASN A 547 -30.73 53.60 -0.93
N LEU A 548 -29.55 53.15 -0.48
CA LEU A 548 -28.49 52.60 -1.32
C LEU A 548 -28.42 51.07 -1.20
N THR A 549 -28.44 50.55 0.02
CA THR A 549 -28.33 49.11 0.33
C THR A 549 -29.33 48.68 1.40
N GLY A 550 -29.60 47.37 1.48
CA GLY A 550 -30.53 46.82 2.47
C GLY A 550 -29.91 46.85 3.87
N SER A 551 -30.68 47.30 4.87
CA SER A 551 -30.23 47.29 6.27
C SER A 551 -30.08 45.87 6.85
N SER A 552 -30.85 44.92 6.29
CA SER A 552 -30.73 43.48 6.49
C SER A 552 -31.00 42.82 5.15
N GLU A 553 -30.17 41.86 4.75
CA GLU A 553 -30.33 41.12 3.50
C GLU A 553 -30.28 39.62 3.76
N ARG A 554 -31.07 38.86 3.00
CA ARG A 554 -31.10 37.40 3.02
C ARG A 554 -31.21 36.91 1.60
N GLU A 555 -30.33 35.99 1.24
CA GLU A 555 -30.33 35.35 -0.05
C GLU A 555 -30.29 33.84 0.14
N HIS A 556 -31.18 33.14 -0.55
CA HIS A 556 -31.28 31.69 -0.52
C HIS A 556 -31.32 31.18 -1.95
N GLN A 557 -30.48 30.21 -2.26
CA GLN A 557 -30.56 29.46 -3.50
C GLN A 557 -30.59 27.96 -3.18
N THR A 558 -31.56 27.25 -3.75
CA THR A 558 -31.65 25.79 -3.65
C THR A 558 -31.86 25.20 -5.03
N ARG A 559 -30.95 24.34 -5.45
CA ARG A 559 -31.04 23.60 -6.70
C ARG A 559 -31.12 22.10 -6.42
N ILE A 560 -32.10 21.43 -7.00
CA ILE A 560 -32.25 19.97 -6.95
C ILE A 560 -32.18 19.46 -8.38
N ASN A 561 -31.21 18.58 -8.63
CA ASN A 561 -30.99 17.97 -9.94
C ASN A 561 -31.49 16.52 -9.94
N SER A 562 -32.06 16.10 -11.07
CA SER A 562 -32.25 14.70 -11.38
C SER A 562 -30.89 13.98 -11.48
N PRO A 563 -30.89 12.63 -11.45
CA PRO A 563 -29.80 11.86 -12.03
C PRO A 563 -29.49 12.32 -13.46
N TRP A 564 -28.26 12.06 -13.89
CA TRP A 564 -27.90 12.19 -15.29
C TRP A 564 -28.59 11.08 -16.10
N PHE A 565 -29.10 11.42 -17.27
CA PHE A 565 -29.71 10.49 -18.22
C PHE A 565 -29.11 10.69 -19.61
N ALA A 566 -29.16 9.64 -20.44
CA ALA A 566 -28.50 9.61 -21.75
C ALA A 566 -27.03 10.09 -21.68
N ASP A 567 -26.35 9.69 -20.60
CA ASP A 567 -24.98 10.05 -20.20
C ASP A 567 -24.70 11.53 -19.92
N ASP A 568 -25.26 12.46 -20.68
CA ASP A 568 -24.81 13.86 -20.71
C ASP A 568 -25.90 14.88 -20.34
N TYR A 569 -27.11 14.45 -20.03
CA TYR A 569 -28.23 15.36 -19.73
C TYR A 569 -28.69 15.24 -18.27
N ARG A 570 -29.16 16.34 -17.68
CA ARG A 570 -29.92 16.31 -16.42
C ARG A 570 -30.95 17.42 -16.37
N ALA A 571 -32.09 17.14 -15.76
CA ALA A 571 -33.10 18.15 -15.45
C ALA A 571 -32.89 18.66 -14.02
N TYR A 572 -33.36 19.85 -13.71
CA TYR A 572 -33.30 20.38 -12.36
C TYR A 572 -34.45 21.33 -12.06
N VAL A 573 -34.69 21.52 -10.77
CA VAL A 573 -35.50 22.62 -10.23
C VAL A 573 -34.60 23.52 -9.41
N ASP A 574 -34.87 24.81 -9.45
CA ASP A 574 -34.09 25.85 -8.80
C ASP A 574 -35.03 26.82 -8.09
N LEU A 575 -34.65 27.25 -6.90
CA LEU A 575 -35.38 28.21 -6.09
C LEU A 575 -34.41 29.29 -5.66
N VAL A 576 -34.63 30.51 -6.11
CA VAL A 576 -33.86 31.69 -5.71
C VAL A 576 -34.79 32.62 -4.93
N GLN A 577 -34.34 33.08 -3.77
CA GLN A 577 -35.02 34.07 -2.96
C GLN A 577 -34.03 35.15 -2.55
N ARG A 578 -34.34 36.40 -2.86
CA ARG A 578 -33.57 37.60 -2.46
C ARG A 578 -34.50 38.48 -1.64
N LYS A 579 -34.12 38.80 -0.41
CA LYS A 579 -34.90 39.63 0.49
C LYS A 579 -34.02 40.71 1.11
N ALA A 580 -34.47 41.96 1.10
CA ALA A 580 -33.75 43.06 1.76
C ALA A 580 -34.69 44.09 2.40
N GLU A 581 -34.30 44.62 3.55
CA GLU A 581 -35.06 45.63 4.28
C GLU A 581 -34.58 47.05 3.92
N PHE A 582 -35.45 47.83 3.27
CA PHE A 582 -35.23 49.23 2.92
C PHE A 582 -36.25 50.11 3.66
N LYS A 583 -35.78 51.09 4.44
CA LYS A 583 -36.64 52.04 5.18
C LYS A 583 -37.73 51.38 6.06
N GLY A 584 -37.44 50.24 6.66
CA GLY A 584 -38.38 49.47 7.47
C GLY A 584 -39.40 48.66 6.68
N GLU A 585 -39.23 48.55 5.35
CA GLU A 585 -40.04 47.70 4.47
C GLU A 585 -39.20 46.58 3.87
N ASP A 586 -39.75 45.36 3.88
CA ASP A 586 -39.14 44.17 3.30
C ASP A 586 -39.44 44.07 1.79
N LEU A 587 -38.41 44.19 0.96
CA LEU A 587 -38.50 43.91 -0.48
C LEU A 587 -38.06 42.46 -0.74
N THR A 588 -38.79 41.74 -1.59
CA THR A 588 -38.53 40.33 -1.87
C THR A 588 -38.65 40.04 -3.37
N ASP A 589 -37.66 39.34 -3.93
CA ASP A 589 -37.76 38.62 -5.20
C ASP A 589 -37.66 37.13 -4.92
N GLU A 590 -38.59 36.36 -5.47
CA GLU A 590 -38.63 34.91 -5.30
C GLU A 590 -38.94 34.28 -6.65
N ARG A 591 -38.07 33.36 -7.08
CA ARG A 591 -38.09 32.79 -8.42
C ARG A 591 -38.00 31.27 -8.35
N TYR A 592 -38.90 30.61 -9.06
CA TYR A 592 -38.90 29.17 -9.27
C TYR A 592 -38.46 28.89 -10.69
N GLY A 593 -37.46 28.03 -10.85
CA GLY A 593 -36.91 27.64 -12.13
C GLY A 593 -37.01 26.15 -12.37
N VAL A 594 -37.23 25.77 -13.63
CA VAL A 594 -37.04 24.40 -14.13
C VAL A 594 -36.09 24.47 -15.30
N GLY A 595 -35.07 23.63 -15.31
CA GLY A 595 -34.07 23.66 -16.36
C GLY A 595 -33.60 22.30 -16.82
N LEU A 596 -32.92 22.32 -17.96
CA LEU A 596 -32.25 21.20 -18.59
C LEU A 596 -30.79 21.60 -18.83
N GLU A 597 -29.90 20.72 -18.44
CA GLU A 597 -28.46 20.87 -18.62
C GLU A 597 -27.93 19.75 -19.52
N TRP A 598 -26.93 20.10 -20.33
CA TRP A 598 -26.14 19.18 -21.13
C TRP A 598 -24.65 19.43 -20.88
N ALA A 599 -23.85 18.35 -20.72
CA ALA A 599 -22.41 18.46 -20.54
C ALA A 599 -21.67 17.28 -21.20
N ASN A 600 -20.78 17.56 -22.16
CA ASN A 600 -19.96 16.55 -22.83
C ASN A 600 -18.67 17.18 -23.37
N ASN A 601 -17.54 16.46 -23.24
CA ASN A 601 -16.26 16.80 -23.87
C ASN A 601 -15.83 18.25 -23.60
N ARG A 602 -15.93 18.67 -22.32
CA ARG A 602 -15.65 20.03 -21.83
C ARG A 602 -16.47 21.13 -22.50
N ARG A 603 -17.69 20.79 -22.92
CA ARG A 603 -18.75 21.71 -23.32
C ARG A 603 -19.91 21.56 -22.36
N TRP A 604 -20.58 22.66 -22.10
CA TRP A 604 -21.69 22.73 -21.17
C TRP A 604 -22.73 23.71 -21.69
N ALA A 605 -24.01 23.31 -21.63
CA ALA A 605 -25.13 24.13 -22.03
C ALA A 605 -26.23 24.05 -20.97
N ASN A 606 -26.89 25.17 -20.72
CA ASN A 606 -28.01 25.28 -19.79
C ASN A 606 -29.17 26.02 -20.45
N LEU A 607 -30.38 25.49 -20.25
CA LEU A 607 -31.63 26.14 -20.56
C LEU A 607 -32.49 26.10 -19.30
N GLN A 608 -32.89 27.27 -18.80
CA GLN A 608 -33.82 27.39 -17.68
C GLN A 608 -35.03 28.20 -18.10
N LEU A 609 -36.21 27.75 -17.70
CA LEU A 609 -37.43 28.54 -17.66
C LEU A 609 -37.72 28.87 -16.20
N SER A 610 -38.02 30.13 -15.91
CA SER A 610 -38.25 30.59 -14.55
C SER A 610 -39.51 31.45 -14.47
N GLN A 611 -40.07 31.54 -13.27
CA GLN A 611 -41.20 32.41 -12.97
C GLN A 611 -41.02 33.04 -11.61
N ARG A 612 -41.26 34.35 -11.50
CA ARG A 612 -41.29 35.07 -10.22
C ARG A 612 -42.61 34.80 -9.48
N SER A 613 -42.55 34.59 -8.16
CA SER A 613 -43.72 34.21 -7.34
C SER A 613 -44.87 35.23 -7.35
N HIS A 614 -44.56 36.52 -7.57
CA HIS A 614 -45.52 37.62 -7.53
C HIS A 614 -45.77 38.25 -8.92
N SER A 615 -45.30 37.60 -9.99
CA SER A 615 -45.56 37.99 -11.38
C SER A 615 -45.96 36.79 -12.25
N ASN A 616 -46.67 37.05 -13.35
CA ASN A 616 -46.93 36.06 -14.38
C ASN A 616 -45.84 36.03 -15.48
N ASP A 617 -44.78 36.83 -15.32
CA ASP A 617 -43.70 36.92 -16.28
C ASP A 617 -42.81 35.67 -16.24
N VAL A 618 -42.62 35.06 -17.41
CA VAL A 618 -41.76 33.90 -17.61
C VAL A 618 -40.38 34.38 -18.04
N GLY A 619 -39.36 34.00 -17.26
CA GLY A 619 -37.96 34.20 -17.57
C GLY A 619 -37.37 33.03 -18.37
N ILE A 620 -36.38 33.34 -19.19
CA ILE A 620 -35.56 32.37 -19.91
C ILE A 620 -34.10 32.69 -19.64
N GLN A 621 -33.35 31.67 -19.20
CA GLN A 621 -31.90 31.72 -19.09
C GLN A 621 -31.27 30.71 -20.04
N LEU A 622 -30.26 31.17 -20.79
CA LEU A 622 -29.46 30.37 -21.71
C LEU A 622 -27.99 30.57 -21.38
N ASP A 623 -27.26 29.48 -21.16
CA ASP A 623 -25.82 29.54 -20.96
C ASP A 623 -25.09 28.52 -21.83
N TRP A 624 -23.91 28.91 -22.32
CA TRP A 624 -23.00 28.05 -23.08
C TRP A 624 -21.58 28.25 -22.61
N SER A 625 -20.88 27.15 -22.35
CA SER A 625 -19.46 27.13 -21.98
C SER A 625 -18.70 26.11 -22.82
N HIS A 626 -17.48 26.46 -23.24
CA HIS A 626 -16.63 25.57 -24.01
C HIS A 626 -15.14 25.83 -23.73
N TRP A 627 -14.43 24.77 -23.36
CA TRP A 627 -12.98 24.76 -23.32
C TRP A 627 -12.39 24.55 -24.70
N LEU A 628 -11.57 25.50 -25.16
CA LEU A 628 -10.87 25.42 -26.44
C LEU A 628 -9.63 24.53 -26.36
N ASN A 629 -9.00 24.48 -25.18
CA ASN A 629 -7.84 23.66 -24.85
C ASN A 629 -7.68 23.59 -23.31
N ASP A 630 -6.52 23.16 -22.80
CA ASP A 630 -6.25 23.13 -21.35
C ASP A 630 -6.17 24.51 -20.70
N HIS A 631 -6.10 25.59 -21.48
CA HIS A 631 -5.81 26.93 -21.00
C HIS A 631 -6.91 27.96 -21.21
N TRP A 632 -7.78 27.78 -22.19
CA TRP A 632 -8.77 28.79 -22.55
C TRP A 632 -10.18 28.21 -22.54
N GLN A 633 -11.08 28.92 -21.88
CA GLN A 633 -12.51 28.65 -21.86
C GLN A 633 -13.26 29.96 -22.10
N TYR A 634 -14.34 29.90 -22.87
CA TYR A 634 -15.28 31.02 -22.96
C TYR A 634 -16.66 30.59 -22.46
N VAL A 635 -17.39 31.55 -21.89
CA VAL A 635 -18.76 31.39 -21.42
C VAL A 635 -19.61 32.51 -22.00
N LEU A 636 -20.79 32.18 -22.51
CA LEU A 636 -21.80 33.11 -23.00
C LEU A 636 -23.09 32.85 -22.24
N GLY A 637 -23.79 33.91 -21.86
CA GLY A 637 -25.05 33.82 -21.13
C GLY A 637 -26.05 34.87 -21.59
N PHE A 638 -27.33 34.51 -21.52
CA PHE A 638 -28.45 35.42 -21.66
C PHE A 638 -29.48 35.10 -20.58
N ASP A 639 -29.97 36.13 -19.90
CA ASP A 639 -31.01 36.03 -18.90
C ASP A 639 -32.07 37.10 -19.17
N SER A 640 -33.30 36.69 -19.45
CA SER A 640 -34.39 37.61 -19.74
C SER A 640 -35.00 38.26 -18.50
N GLN A 641 -34.62 37.81 -17.29
CA GLN A 641 -35.04 38.31 -16.00
C GLN A 641 -33.81 38.53 -15.11
N ALA A 642 -32.91 39.41 -15.55
CA ALA A 642 -31.69 39.74 -14.82
C ALA A 642 -31.94 40.12 -13.36
N ASP A 643 -30.98 39.83 -12.51
CA ASP A 643 -30.98 40.26 -11.11
C ASP A 643 -30.72 41.77 -11.00
N ILE A 644 -31.78 42.58 -11.19
CA ILE A 644 -31.74 44.02 -10.98
C ILE A 644 -31.95 44.38 -9.50
N PRO A 645 -31.74 45.65 -9.08
CA PRO A 645 -32.01 46.10 -7.71
C PRO A 645 -33.48 45.86 -7.28
N LEU A 646 -33.69 45.41 -6.04
CA LEU A 646 -35.04 45.07 -5.55
C LEU A 646 -35.98 46.29 -5.54
N GLN A 647 -35.46 47.52 -5.37
CA GLN A 647 -36.26 48.73 -5.48
C GLN A 647 -36.82 48.96 -6.90
N ALA A 648 -36.09 48.57 -7.95
CA ALA A 648 -36.56 48.65 -9.34
C ALA A 648 -37.64 47.60 -9.63
N LEU A 649 -37.43 46.36 -9.19
CA LEU A 649 -38.44 45.29 -9.28
C LEU A 649 -39.76 45.67 -8.60
N LYS A 650 -39.68 46.34 -7.45
CA LYS A 650 -40.86 46.85 -6.75
C LYS A 650 -41.65 47.87 -7.58
N GLN A 651 -40.98 48.66 -8.42
CA GLN A 651 -41.61 49.64 -9.30
C GLN A 651 -42.24 48.99 -10.56
N GLY A 652 -42.04 47.69 -10.76
CA GLY A 652 -42.54 46.95 -11.90
C GLY A 652 -41.57 46.92 -13.09
N ASP A 653 -40.34 47.39 -12.90
CA ASP A 653 -39.29 47.31 -13.92
C ASP A 653 -38.73 45.89 -13.99
N ASP A 654 -38.33 45.46 -15.19
CA ASP A 654 -37.61 44.20 -15.40
C ASP A 654 -36.27 44.48 -16.11
N GLY A 655 -35.42 43.46 -16.20
CA GLY A 655 -34.11 43.60 -16.82
C GLY A 655 -33.68 42.39 -17.63
N LYS A 656 -32.88 42.62 -18.67
CA LYS A 656 -32.28 41.57 -19.52
C LYS A 656 -30.77 41.67 -19.47
N ALA A 657 -30.09 40.56 -19.19
CA ALA A 657 -28.64 40.51 -19.11
C ALA A 657 -28.03 39.67 -20.23
N TYR A 658 -26.93 40.18 -20.78
CA TYR A 658 -26.07 39.51 -21.76
C TYR A 658 -24.67 39.39 -21.16
N LYS A 659 -24.18 38.16 -21.05
CA LYS A 659 -22.94 37.82 -20.34
C LYS A 659 -21.93 37.22 -21.31
N ALA A 660 -20.69 37.68 -21.25
CA ALA A 660 -19.56 37.08 -21.95
C ALA A 660 -18.37 36.98 -21.00
N GLN A 661 -17.77 35.80 -20.90
CA GLN A 661 -16.62 35.57 -20.03
C GLN A 661 -15.51 34.85 -20.79
N LEU A 662 -14.28 35.25 -20.55
CA LEU A 662 -13.07 34.60 -21.04
C LEU A 662 -12.23 34.21 -19.83
N LEU A 663 -11.96 32.92 -19.70
CA LEU A 663 -11.20 32.33 -18.60
C LEU A 663 -9.88 31.79 -19.15
N TRP A 664 -8.78 32.18 -18.52
CA TRP A 664 -7.45 31.65 -18.78
C TRP A 664 -6.94 30.88 -17.56
N GLN A 665 -6.48 29.66 -17.79
CA GLN A 665 -5.90 28.81 -16.76
C GLN A 665 -4.55 28.28 -17.21
N ALA A 666 -3.46 28.72 -16.58
CA ALA A 666 -2.16 28.11 -16.84
C ALA A 666 -2.10 26.68 -16.28
N ASN A 667 -2.63 26.48 -15.07
CA ASN A 667 -2.64 25.24 -14.29
C ASN A 667 -3.40 25.45 -12.95
N GLU A 668 -3.34 24.47 -12.04
CA GLU A 668 -4.00 24.47 -10.72
C GLU A 668 -3.68 25.70 -9.85
N SER A 669 -2.51 26.31 -10.07
CA SER A 669 -1.96 27.37 -9.22
C SER A 669 -2.14 28.78 -9.78
N LYS A 670 -2.51 28.93 -11.07
CA LYS A 670 -2.48 30.23 -11.75
C LYS A 670 -3.61 30.36 -12.75
N LYS A 671 -4.53 31.30 -12.47
CA LYS A 671 -5.75 31.52 -13.25
C LYS A 671 -6.00 33.02 -13.44
N ALA A 672 -6.69 33.38 -14.51
CA ALA A 672 -7.17 34.74 -14.76
C ALA A 672 -8.53 34.68 -15.46
N GLY A 673 -9.32 35.72 -15.31
CA GLY A 673 -10.60 35.82 -15.99
C GLY A 673 -10.96 37.26 -16.32
N LEU A 674 -11.73 37.43 -17.38
CA LEU A 674 -12.37 38.67 -17.76
C LEU A 674 -13.84 38.37 -18.06
N ALA A 675 -14.75 39.02 -17.36
CA ALA A 675 -16.18 38.93 -17.55
C ALA A 675 -16.73 40.29 -17.95
N TYR A 676 -17.67 40.30 -18.87
CA TYR A 676 -18.46 41.45 -19.27
C TYR A 676 -19.94 41.10 -19.17
N GLN A 677 -20.71 41.96 -18.52
CA GLN A 677 -22.16 41.87 -18.45
C GLN A 677 -22.77 43.19 -18.91
N PHE A 678 -23.75 43.08 -19.81
CA PHE A 678 -24.62 44.18 -20.19
C PHE A 678 -26.02 43.90 -19.70
N THR A 679 -26.57 44.80 -18.88
CA THR A 679 -27.93 44.69 -18.34
C THR A 679 -28.77 45.86 -18.83
N ASP A 680 -29.82 45.55 -19.57
CA ASP A 680 -30.82 46.50 -20.06
C ASP A 680 -32.02 46.47 -19.13
N ILE A 681 -32.23 47.54 -18.36
CA ILE A 681 -33.34 47.67 -17.40
C ILE A 681 -34.42 48.55 -18.03
N ASP A 682 -35.69 48.13 -17.89
CA ASP A 682 -36.83 48.77 -18.56
C ASP A 682 -37.09 50.22 -18.07
N ASP A 683 -36.47 50.64 -16.96
CA ASP A 683 -36.45 52.02 -16.45
C ASP A 683 -35.58 52.99 -17.29
N GLY A 684 -34.93 52.48 -18.35
CA GLY A 684 -34.02 53.23 -19.23
C GLY A 684 -32.55 53.17 -18.79
N ASN A 685 -32.24 52.45 -17.72
CA ASN A 685 -30.86 52.24 -17.28
C ASN A 685 -30.18 51.13 -18.10
N HIS A 686 -29.01 51.44 -18.63
CA HIS A 686 -28.16 50.47 -19.30
C HIS A 686 -26.87 50.31 -18.50
N ARG A 687 -26.71 49.16 -17.86
CA ARG A 687 -25.56 48.85 -17.01
C ARG A 687 -24.54 48.01 -17.78
N HIS A 688 -23.30 48.47 -17.75
CA HIS A 688 -22.13 47.76 -18.29
C HIS A 688 -21.19 47.41 -17.14
N GLU A 689 -20.92 46.13 -16.92
CA GLU A 689 -20.09 45.63 -15.82
C GLU A 689 -18.92 44.86 -16.43
N ILE A 690 -17.70 45.19 -16.03
CA ILE A 690 -16.48 44.49 -16.42
C ILE A 690 -15.77 44.03 -15.16
N VAL A 691 -15.57 42.72 -15.03
CA VAL A 691 -14.84 42.12 -13.90
C VAL A 691 -13.61 41.41 -14.43
N GLY A 692 -12.44 41.85 -14.01
CA GLY A 692 -11.16 41.21 -14.28
C GLY A 692 -10.56 40.63 -13.00
N TYR A 693 -9.96 39.44 -13.09
CA TYR A 693 -9.16 38.92 -11.99
C TYR A 693 -7.92 38.17 -12.45
N PHE A 694 -6.91 38.17 -11.58
CA PHE A 694 -5.72 37.33 -11.69
C PHE A 694 -5.44 36.68 -10.34
N SER A 695 -5.25 35.36 -10.32
CA SER A 695 -5.07 34.59 -9.10
C SER A 695 -3.85 33.68 -9.18
N GLN A 696 -3.06 33.67 -8.11
CA GLN A 696 -1.83 32.90 -7.97
C GLN A 696 -1.75 32.25 -6.59
N GLN A 697 -1.53 30.95 -6.53
CA GLN A 697 -1.12 30.28 -5.29
C GLN A 697 0.33 30.66 -4.98
N ILE A 698 0.56 31.28 -3.83
CA ILE A 698 1.86 31.81 -3.40
C ILE A 698 2.53 30.94 -2.33
N TYR A 699 1.76 30.08 -1.67
CA TYR A 699 2.27 29.09 -0.73
C TYR A 699 1.50 27.78 -0.86
N GLN A 700 2.22 26.67 -0.85
CA GLN A 700 1.69 25.32 -1.01
C GLN A 700 2.43 24.39 -0.06
N ALA A 701 1.68 23.70 0.78
CA ALA A 701 2.12 22.62 1.66
C ALA A 701 1.00 21.56 1.74
N PRO A 702 1.25 20.38 2.33
CA PRO A 702 0.24 19.32 2.39
C PRO A 702 -1.10 19.77 3.00
N HIS A 703 -1.04 20.61 4.04
CA HIS A 703 -2.22 21.08 4.78
C HIS A 703 -2.56 22.55 4.55
N HIS A 704 -1.73 23.29 3.80
CA HIS A 704 -1.86 24.74 3.67
C HIS A 704 -1.75 25.18 2.22
N ILE A 705 -2.73 25.95 1.76
CA ILE A 705 -2.70 26.60 0.45
C ILE A 705 -3.01 28.07 0.68
N THR A 706 -2.12 28.96 0.20
CA THR A 706 -2.36 30.41 0.24
C THR A 706 -2.39 30.95 -1.17
N ARG A 707 -3.41 31.76 -1.48
CA ARG A 707 -3.66 32.32 -2.80
C ARG A 707 -3.84 33.83 -2.69
N MET A 708 -3.17 34.54 -3.58
CA MET A 708 -3.35 35.97 -3.78
C MET A 708 -4.16 36.18 -5.06
N THR A 709 -5.22 36.97 -4.97
CA THR A 709 -6.07 37.34 -6.09
C THR A 709 -6.09 38.86 -6.22
N LEU A 710 -5.78 39.36 -7.41
CA LEU A 710 -6.01 40.75 -7.80
C LEU A 710 -7.35 40.77 -8.53
N ARG A 711 -8.30 41.60 -8.09
CA ARG A 711 -9.63 41.74 -8.69
C ARG A 711 -9.87 43.20 -9.03
N ASN A 712 -10.47 43.46 -10.18
CA ASN A 712 -10.94 44.78 -10.56
C ASN A 712 -12.35 44.65 -11.14
N GLU A 713 -13.24 45.52 -10.70
CA GLU A 713 -14.63 45.58 -11.14
C GLU A 713 -14.92 47.01 -11.52
N TYR A 714 -15.43 47.20 -12.74
CA TYR A 714 -15.75 48.49 -13.32
C TYR A 714 -17.19 48.46 -13.80
N ASP A 715 -17.99 49.41 -13.34
CA ASP A 715 -19.39 49.55 -13.71
C ASP A 715 -19.63 50.90 -14.36
N LYS A 716 -20.51 50.93 -15.34
CA LYS A 716 -21.02 52.15 -15.95
C LYS A 716 -22.51 52.03 -16.15
N ASN A 717 -23.26 53.02 -15.67
CA ASN A 717 -24.71 53.07 -15.78
C ASN A 717 -25.15 54.26 -16.64
N SER A 718 -26.38 54.24 -17.13
CA SER A 718 -27.01 55.41 -17.77
C SER A 718 -27.32 56.48 -16.73
N ASP A 719 -27.33 57.73 -17.18
CA ASP A 719 -27.76 58.87 -16.37
C ASP A 719 -29.29 58.97 -16.36
N VAL A 720 -29.91 58.17 -15.51
CA VAL A 720 -31.37 58.11 -15.31
C VAL A 720 -31.73 58.32 -13.84
N GLN A 721 -32.83 59.02 -13.59
CA GLN A 721 -33.28 59.30 -12.23
C GLN A 721 -34.05 58.11 -11.65
N VAL A 722 -33.38 57.34 -10.80
CA VAL A 722 -33.91 56.12 -10.19
C VAL A 722 -33.78 56.16 -8.66
N ASN A 723 -34.49 55.28 -7.96
CA ASN A 723 -34.55 55.23 -6.49
C ASN A 723 -33.65 54.14 -5.86
N TYR A 724 -32.67 53.65 -6.61
CA TYR A 724 -31.69 52.66 -6.18
C TYR A 724 -30.26 53.16 -6.47
N PHE A 725 -29.27 52.47 -5.91
CA PHE A 725 -27.86 52.79 -6.15
C PHE A 725 -27.49 52.64 -7.64
N ASN A 726 -27.29 53.77 -8.32
CA ASN A 726 -27.02 53.84 -9.76
C ASN A 726 -25.92 54.87 -10.10
N PRO A 727 -24.66 54.65 -9.66
CA PRO A 727 -23.59 55.58 -9.98
C PRO A 727 -23.30 55.60 -11.49
N ARG A 728 -23.07 56.78 -12.06
CA ARG A 728 -22.71 56.92 -13.49
C ARG A 728 -21.52 56.04 -13.88
N TYR A 729 -20.54 55.92 -12.99
CA TYR A 729 -19.53 54.86 -13.03
C TYR A 729 -19.05 54.53 -11.62
N SER A 730 -18.60 53.30 -11.42
CA SER A 730 -17.84 52.85 -10.25
C SER A 730 -16.66 51.99 -10.68
N ASN A 731 -15.62 51.96 -9.86
CA ASN A 731 -14.48 51.08 -10.04
C ASN A 731 -13.94 50.63 -8.68
N SER A 732 -13.90 49.33 -8.44
CA SER A 732 -13.21 48.72 -7.31
C SER A 732 -11.94 48.01 -7.78
N ALA A 733 -10.85 48.17 -7.05
CA ALA A 733 -9.60 47.43 -7.28
C ALA A 733 -9.12 46.84 -5.96
N GLU A 734 -8.99 45.51 -5.91
CA GLU A 734 -8.85 44.74 -4.69
C GLU A 734 -7.67 43.77 -4.76
N VAL A 735 -7.01 43.59 -3.62
CA VAL A 735 -6.09 42.50 -3.34
C VAL A 735 -6.73 41.61 -2.28
N ILE A 736 -6.94 40.35 -2.62
CA ILE A 736 -7.58 39.35 -1.76
C ILE A 736 -6.58 38.23 -1.47
N LEU A 737 -6.36 37.95 -0.20
CA LEU A 737 -5.56 36.84 0.27
C LEU A 737 -6.48 35.77 0.86
N THR A 738 -6.45 34.56 0.32
CA THR A 738 -7.12 33.40 0.89
C THR A 738 -6.13 32.38 1.42
N HIS A 739 -6.41 31.81 2.59
CA HIS A 739 -5.63 30.74 3.21
C HIS A 739 -6.57 29.58 3.59
N ASP A 740 -6.34 28.43 2.97
CA ASP A 740 -7.02 27.18 3.28
C ASP A 740 -6.10 26.32 4.17
N TRP A 741 -6.59 25.96 5.35
CA TRP A 741 -5.89 25.11 6.32
C TRP A 741 -6.68 23.83 6.61
N MET A 742 -6.23 22.71 6.05
CA MET A 742 -6.79 21.38 6.34
C MET A 742 -6.30 20.89 7.70
N THR A 743 -7.18 20.87 8.69
CA THR A 743 -6.82 20.55 10.09
C THR A 743 -7.02 19.07 10.44
N TRP A 744 -7.86 18.38 9.69
CA TRP A 744 -8.14 16.97 9.91
C TRP A 744 -8.58 16.31 8.60
N ARG A 745 -8.11 15.08 8.35
CA ARG A 745 -8.56 14.23 7.26
C ARG A 745 -8.56 12.77 7.71
N ASN A 746 -9.55 12.03 7.24
CA ASN A 746 -9.64 10.59 7.33
C ASN A 746 -10.29 10.07 6.03
N TYR A 747 -9.44 9.65 5.08
CA TYR A 747 -9.84 9.27 3.72
C TYR A 747 -10.70 10.34 3.03
N GLU A 748 -11.95 10.01 2.72
CA GLU A 748 -12.91 10.83 1.98
C GLU A 748 -13.54 11.93 2.84
N ARG A 749 -13.18 12.02 4.13
CA ARG A 749 -13.68 13.03 5.07
C ARG A 749 -12.56 13.97 5.48
N HIS A 750 -12.82 15.26 5.48
CA HIS A 750 -11.87 16.24 5.95
C HIS A 750 -12.56 17.50 6.47
N PHE A 751 -11.82 18.25 7.28
CA PHE A 751 -12.23 19.53 7.84
C PHE A 751 -11.15 20.58 7.57
N SER A 752 -11.57 21.65 6.90
CA SER A 752 -10.71 22.76 6.52
C SER A 752 -11.22 24.07 7.11
N GLN A 753 -10.28 24.91 7.53
CA GLN A 753 -10.52 26.29 7.92
C GLN A 753 -10.13 27.19 6.75
N HIS A 754 -11.04 28.08 6.36
CA HIS A 754 -10.86 29.02 5.27
C HIS A 754 -10.82 30.44 5.83
N PHE A 755 -9.73 31.14 5.54
CA PHE A 755 -9.53 32.54 5.92
C PHE A 755 -9.42 33.37 4.65
N GLU A 756 -10.13 34.48 4.60
CA GLU A 756 -10.03 35.46 3.52
C GLU A 756 -9.86 36.85 4.10
N VAL A 757 -8.93 37.62 3.53
CA VAL A 757 -8.73 39.03 3.82
C VAL A 757 -8.58 39.77 2.50
N GLY A 758 -9.49 40.71 2.25
CA GLY A 758 -9.50 41.58 1.08
C GLY A 758 -9.30 43.04 1.48
N THR A 759 -8.54 43.80 0.69
CA THR A 759 -8.50 45.26 0.80
C THR A 759 -8.27 45.90 -0.56
N GLY A 760 -8.76 47.12 -0.73
CA GLY A 760 -8.72 47.78 -2.02
C GLY A 760 -9.12 49.23 -1.95
N ALA A 761 -9.37 49.79 -3.14
CA ALA A 761 -9.90 51.13 -3.31
C ALA A 761 -11.16 51.09 -4.18
N PHE A 762 -12.17 51.86 -3.79
CA PHE A 762 -13.40 52.07 -4.52
C PHE A 762 -13.48 53.54 -4.96
N SER A 763 -13.68 53.75 -6.25
CA SER A 763 -13.90 55.07 -6.83
C SER A 763 -15.29 55.11 -7.45
N GLN A 764 -16.00 56.21 -7.23
CA GLN A 764 -17.36 56.41 -7.73
C GLN A 764 -17.43 57.78 -8.41
N ALA A 765 -18.28 57.89 -9.44
CA ALA A 765 -18.58 59.18 -10.05
C ALA A 765 -18.97 60.23 -9.01
N ASP A 766 -18.41 61.44 -9.14
CA ASP A 766 -18.76 62.62 -8.35
C ASP A 766 -18.38 62.55 -6.85
N TYR A 767 -17.64 61.51 -6.46
CA TYR A 767 -17.16 61.27 -5.09
C TYR A 767 -15.66 60.92 -5.05
N SER A 768 -15.06 61.06 -3.86
CA SER A 768 -13.66 60.70 -3.61
C SER A 768 -13.44 59.19 -3.52
N THR A 769 -12.25 58.73 -3.95
CA THR A 769 -11.85 57.33 -3.80
C THR A 769 -11.63 56.99 -2.33
N LYS A 770 -12.25 55.90 -1.84
CA LYS A 770 -12.15 55.42 -0.46
C LYS A 770 -11.70 53.97 -0.40
N ALA A 771 -11.18 53.56 0.75
CA ALA A 771 -10.70 52.20 0.95
C ALA A 771 -11.87 51.24 1.21
N LEU A 772 -11.77 50.02 0.66
CA LEU A 772 -12.65 48.90 0.99
C LEU A 772 -11.86 47.82 1.74
N PHE A 773 -12.57 47.02 2.52
CA PHE A 773 -12.00 45.93 3.30
C PHE A 773 -13.00 44.77 3.46
N ASN A 774 -12.51 43.54 3.45
CA ASN A 774 -13.31 42.34 3.70
C ASN A 774 -12.51 41.33 4.54
N VAL A 775 -13.16 40.68 5.50
CA VAL A 775 -12.61 39.53 6.22
C VAL A 775 -13.68 38.46 6.32
N LEU A 776 -13.32 37.22 6.02
CA LEU A 776 -14.17 36.05 6.19
C LEU A 776 -13.41 34.93 6.89
N TYR A 777 -14.09 34.30 7.84
CA TYR A 777 -13.68 33.02 8.41
C TYR A 777 -14.78 31.99 8.18
N ARG A 778 -14.44 30.90 7.50
CA ARG A 778 -15.38 29.82 7.12
C ARG A 778 -14.83 28.45 7.50
N HIS A 779 -15.73 27.58 7.91
CA HIS A 779 -15.49 26.17 8.13
C HIS A 779 -16.02 25.38 6.94
N ASP A 780 -15.19 24.50 6.37
CA ASP A 780 -15.52 23.63 5.24
C ASP A 780 -15.40 22.16 5.66
N TRP A 781 -16.51 21.43 5.57
CA TRP A 781 -16.63 20.02 5.94
C TRP A 781 -16.91 19.15 4.72
N GLN A 782 -16.06 18.15 4.48
CA GLN A 782 -16.39 16.99 3.64
C GLN A 782 -16.85 15.85 4.55
N LEU A 783 -18.17 15.60 4.59
CA LEU A 783 -18.80 14.66 5.52
C LEU A 783 -18.74 13.21 5.01
N SER A 784 -18.78 13.04 3.70
CA SER A 784 -18.62 11.78 2.99
C SER A 784 -18.10 12.06 1.58
N ARG A 785 -17.90 11.06 0.73
CA ARG A 785 -17.57 11.28 -0.70
C ARG A 785 -18.61 12.12 -1.45
N THR A 786 -19.87 12.12 -1.01
CA THR A 786 -21.00 12.72 -1.74
C THR A 786 -21.69 13.87 -1.01
N TRP A 787 -21.26 14.21 0.21
CA TRP A 787 -21.85 15.26 1.02
C TRP A 787 -20.78 16.22 1.57
N SER A 788 -21.01 17.52 1.39
CA SER A 788 -20.20 18.58 1.97
C SER A 788 -21.09 19.69 2.54
N MET A 789 -20.53 20.46 3.48
CA MET A 789 -21.20 21.58 4.14
C MET A 789 -20.17 22.66 4.48
N ASN A 790 -20.58 23.91 4.39
CA ASN A 790 -19.80 25.04 4.85
C ASN A 790 -20.63 26.01 5.69
N TYR A 791 -19.97 26.73 6.59
CA TYR A 791 -20.57 27.87 7.29
C TYR A 791 -19.49 28.86 7.73
N GLY A 792 -19.80 30.14 7.70
CA GLY A 792 -18.82 31.18 8.01
C GLY A 792 -19.44 32.49 8.40
N ILE A 793 -18.60 33.36 8.98
CA ILE A 793 -18.94 34.73 9.33
C ILE A 793 -17.90 35.67 8.75
N GLY A 794 -18.36 36.79 8.21
CA GLY A 794 -17.51 37.81 7.65
C GLY A 794 -17.94 39.21 8.04
N TRP A 795 -17.03 40.14 7.84
CA TRP A 795 -17.21 41.56 8.04
C TRP A 795 -16.57 42.31 6.87
N SER A 796 -17.31 43.22 6.28
CA SER A 796 -16.81 44.08 5.21
C SER A 796 -17.10 45.56 5.49
N ASN A 797 -16.26 46.39 4.91
CA ASN A 797 -16.41 47.83 4.84
C ASN A 797 -16.42 48.25 3.37
N HIS A 798 -17.52 48.83 2.91
CA HIS A 798 -17.66 49.33 1.54
C HIS A 798 -18.17 50.78 1.54
N PRO A 799 -17.50 51.72 0.86
CA PRO A 799 -17.97 53.10 0.78
C PRO A 799 -19.01 53.25 -0.34
N TYR A 800 -20.19 53.80 -0.03
CA TYR A 800 -21.22 54.18 -0.99
C TYR A 800 -21.55 55.65 -0.81
N ASP A 801 -21.51 56.45 -1.89
CA ASP A 801 -21.75 57.91 -1.82
C ASP A 801 -20.88 58.60 -0.75
N GLU A 802 -19.62 58.16 -0.61
CA GLU A 802 -18.66 58.52 0.46
C GLU A 802 -18.98 58.01 1.88
N GLU A 803 -20.15 57.49 2.17
CA GLU A 803 -20.46 56.95 3.49
C GLU A 803 -20.01 55.49 3.60
N ASN A 804 -19.34 55.16 4.71
CA ASN A 804 -18.88 53.78 4.93
C ASN A 804 -20.05 52.90 5.38
N GLU A 805 -20.30 51.84 4.63
CA GLU A 805 -21.13 50.72 5.05
C GLU A 805 -20.29 49.66 5.73
N HIS A 806 -20.66 49.35 6.97
CA HIS A 806 -20.16 48.19 7.70
C HIS A 806 -21.17 47.06 7.62
N LYS A 807 -20.81 45.99 6.92
CA LYS A 807 -21.66 44.81 6.72
C LYS A 807 -21.10 43.64 7.50
N THR A 808 -21.90 43.08 8.40
CA THR A 808 -21.61 41.77 9.02
C THR A 808 -22.47 40.73 8.33
N TYR A 809 -21.87 39.66 7.85
CA TYR A 809 -22.58 38.63 7.11
C TYR A 809 -22.23 37.22 7.59
N ALA A 810 -23.16 36.30 7.41
CA ALA A 810 -22.99 34.88 7.65
C ALA A 810 -23.35 34.11 6.39
N GLN A 811 -22.61 33.03 6.13
CA GLN A 811 -22.82 32.14 5.00
C GLN A 811 -23.06 30.73 5.52
N PHE A 812 -23.94 30.00 4.85
CA PHE A 812 -24.18 28.58 5.07
C PHE A 812 -24.46 27.92 3.74
N GLY A 813 -23.81 26.80 3.47
CA GLY A 813 -24.04 26.02 2.26
C GLY A 813 -23.92 24.53 2.51
N PHE A 814 -24.60 23.74 1.69
CA PHE A 814 -24.40 22.29 1.63
C PHE A 814 -24.65 21.77 0.22
N GLU A 815 -23.99 20.67 -0.11
CA GLU A 815 -24.27 19.90 -1.32
C GLU A 815 -24.25 18.39 -1.01
N GLY A 816 -25.08 17.65 -1.74
CA GLY A 816 -25.31 16.23 -1.48
C GLY A 816 -25.75 15.48 -2.72
N ARG A 817 -25.40 14.18 -2.80
CA ARG A 817 -26.04 13.20 -3.69
C ARG A 817 -26.77 12.15 -2.86
N PHE A 818 -27.99 11.76 -3.26
CA PHE A 818 -28.87 10.86 -2.51
C PHE A 818 -29.67 9.90 -3.38
#